data_AF-A0A1P8Q4R7-F1
#
_entry.id   AF-A0A1P8Q4R7-F1
#
_cell.length_a   1.000
_cell.length_b   1.000
_cell.length_c   1.000
_cell.angle_alpha   90.00
_cell.angle_beta   90.00
_cell.angle_gamma   90.00
#
_symmetry.space_group_name_H-M   'P 1'
#
loop_
_entity.id
_entity.type
_entity.pdbx_description
1 polymer ?
#
loop_
_entity_poly.entity_id
_entity_poly.type
_entity_poly.pdbx_seq_one_letter_code
_entity_poly.pdbx_strand_id
1 'polypeptide(L)'
;MLTIYDLRNKAAPLINYGEIKLNEKVNAVAQLDTTVYDFDENDVGFQMIQERSILELSDNGQQYRILNRSEDSLGIVKEKNITAYHVLHDLNDRVIHKPATSKVSNTEETSTGNAIGTINTMEDGGAPIYSAPVAGKILSTRLSNGSDWKIDKQVVVNSTKWYRVATNEWINEKYISFDKDGDVKPENPTITKVLGRGTIKVTASDDSNTINNGEATPTGNAIGTINTMEDGGAPTYSAPGGSNIVSHLSNGTMWKINLVKSIDNVNWYSVGTNQWVSDKYLTFDKDSDVKPEEHEVTVVLGKGTIKLPEKSSKDDDDKKSSELYDAPFSPQHKLGRQLPNKTTWKITAEVSSGAQGKSWYRVGVNQWVTQEVFDFSSASDVKPQKIDDSAKSVQVFDSPVSPQKMTGQELENGTQWRINGSVSDGAGGKSWYRVSTNGWVEQTNFDFSDKYDVQPEEIKDDSSDEKDDSVQWSIGQFMSYITSGTKFTFNIYDDFEMYNFDQEPDGNALDLFLNDGVSDYGYEFTVDNYHINLFKKIGSDNSFAFVDSGNVSKISTTNDDTSIKTHILGEFSQKIDSSDKNSSDSMNGDDSEQVITAEYTSPHVNLYGIIDDEYFTDDSASSKDELLQHMKDKLQDYPLTQITLEYHEFKKNNLLQSVNDVGIGNSGFIKDRYDIDISARIIEITKYLHSPTNKEPEITFGNIIGDFADTLSQLNSNARNSAYKIITN
;
A
#
# COMPACT_ATOMS: atom_id res chain seq x y z
N MET A 1 22.17 -45.41 13.48
CA MET A 1 23.35 -45.14 14.37
C MET A 1 23.28 -43.68 14.78
N LEU A 2 23.82 -43.29 15.95
CA LEU A 2 23.83 -41.89 16.40
C LEU A 2 25.24 -41.31 16.33
N THR A 3 25.35 -40.05 15.92
CA THR A 3 26.60 -39.27 15.99
C THR A 3 26.38 -38.06 16.88
N ILE A 4 27.26 -37.82 17.85
CA ILE A 4 27.26 -36.63 18.70
C ILE A 4 28.27 -35.62 18.15
N TYR A 5 27.87 -34.35 18.09
CA TYR A 5 28.75 -33.22 17.81
C TYR A 5 28.82 -32.32 19.05
N ASP A 6 30.03 -32.09 19.56
CA ASP A 6 30.27 -31.16 20.67
C ASP A 6 30.07 -29.70 20.24
N LEU A 7 30.15 -28.74 21.18
CA LEU A 7 30.00 -27.31 20.88
C LEU A 7 31.08 -26.72 19.96
N ARG A 8 32.17 -27.46 19.72
CA ARG A 8 33.25 -27.10 18.79
C ARG A 8 33.11 -27.86 17.47
N ASN A 9 31.96 -28.50 17.25
CA ASN A 9 31.62 -29.28 16.08
C ASN A 9 32.52 -30.51 15.85
N LYS A 10 33.09 -31.07 16.92
CA LYS A 10 33.82 -32.36 16.86
C LYS A 10 32.83 -33.51 16.98
N ALA A 11 32.92 -34.44 16.04
CA ALA A 11 32.04 -35.60 15.97
C ALA A 11 32.62 -36.81 16.72
N ALA A 12 31.75 -37.60 17.35
CA ALA A 12 32.04 -38.96 17.81
C ALA A 12 30.81 -39.87 17.59
N PRO A 13 31.00 -41.16 17.32
CA PRO A 13 29.89 -42.10 17.29
C PRO A 13 29.34 -42.31 18.72
N LEU A 14 28.03 -42.43 18.83
CA LEU A 14 27.37 -43.01 20.00
C LEU A 14 26.92 -44.41 19.62
N ILE A 15 27.40 -45.42 20.34
CA ILE A 15 27.03 -46.83 20.21
C ILE A 15 26.48 -47.33 21.54
N ASN A 16 26.07 -48.60 21.64
CA ASN A 16 25.60 -49.21 22.89
C ASN A 16 24.66 -48.30 23.69
N TYR A 17 23.65 -47.72 23.03
CA TYR A 17 22.65 -46.83 23.61
C TYR A 17 21.38 -47.59 23.96
N GLY A 18 20.55 -47.00 24.82
CA GLY A 18 19.22 -47.50 25.17
C GLY A 18 18.21 -47.31 24.04
N GLU A 19 16.93 -47.32 24.39
CA GLU A 19 15.85 -47.06 23.43
C GLU A 19 15.98 -45.65 22.83
N ILE A 20 15.91 -45.55 21.49
CA ILE A 20 15.82 -44.26 20.78
C ILE A 20 14.36 -44.05 20.40
N LYS A 21 13.70 -43.15 21.12
CA LYS A 21 12.30 -42.78 20.90
C LYS A 21 12.25 -41.44 20.17
N LEU A 22 11.66 -41.41 18.98
CA LEU A 22 11.43 -40.20 18.19
C LEU A 22 9.92 -39.93 18.15
N ASN A 23 9.49 -38.78 18.68
CA ASN A 23 8.12 -38.31 18.62
C ASN A 23 8.03 -37.16 17.60
N GLU A 24 7.14 -37.33 16.62
CA GLU A 24 6.87 -36.35 15.56
C GLU A 24 5.38 -36.01 15.59
N LYS A 25 5.05 -34.72 15.54
CA LYS A 25 3.67 -34.23 15.54
C LYS A 25 3.52 -33.12 14.50
N VAL A 26 2.36 -33.05 13.86
CA VAL A 26 2.02 -31.96 12.92
C VAL A 26 2.13 -30.62 13.66
N ASN A 27 2.79 -29.66 13.02
CA ASN A 27 3.03 -28.32 13.54
C ASN A 27 3.71 -28.25 14.92
N ALA A 28 4.58 -29.23 15.20
CA ALA A 28 5.37 -29.25 16.43
C ALA A 28 6.84 -29.59 16.16
N VAL A 29 7.70 -29.22 17.09
CA VAL A 29 9.12 -29.61 17.03
C VAL A 29 9.24 -31.08 17.42
N ALA A 30 9.85 -31.90 16.56
CA ALA A 30 10.08 -33.31 16.87
C ALA A 30 11.04 -33.48 18.07
N GLN A 31 10.74 -34.43 18.94
CA GLN A 31 11.50 -34.75 20.15
C GLN A 31 12.15 -36.13 20.02
N LEU A 32 13.42 -36.22 20.39
CA LEU A 32 14.20 -37.44 20.45
C LEU A 32 14.69 -37.69 21.88
N ASP A 33 14.27 -38.82 22.45
CA ASP A 33 14.71 -39.29 23.76
C ASP A 33 15.59 -40.54 23.62
N THR A 34 16.68 -40.58 24.38
CA THR A 34 17.55 -41.76 24.43
C THR A 34 18.35 -41.80 25.73
N THR A 35 18.83 -43.00 26.09
CA THR A 35 19.82 -43.20 27.15
C THR A 35 21.16 -43.59 26.53
N VAL A 36 22.27 -43.05 27.03
CA VAL A 36 23.63 -43.44 26.62
C VAL A 36 24.41 -43.92 27.83
N TYR A 37 25.12 -45.03 27.69
CA TYR A 37 25.91 -45.64 28.76
C TYR A 37 27.41 -45.37 28.59
N ASP A 38 28.09 -45.11 29.71
CA ASP A 38 29.53 -44.86 29.83
C ASP A 38 30.32 -46.17 29.80
N PHE A 39 30.32 -46.83 28.63
CA PHE A 39 31.19 -47.96 28.34
C PHE A 39 32.48 -47.47 27.65
N ASP A 40 33.56 -48.25 27.72
CA ASP A 40 34.86 -47.89 27.14
C ASP A 40 34.76 -47.53 25.64
N GLU A 41 33.85 -48.18 24.90
CA GLU A 41 33.64 -47.90 23.47
C GLU A 41 32.88 -46.59 23.20
N ASN A 42 32.22 -46.04 24.22
CA ASN A 42 31.47 -44.78 24.18
C ASN A 42 32.18 -43.61 24.87
N ASP A 43 33.26 -43.82 25.64
CA ASP A 43 33.85 -42.80 26.52
C ASP A 43 33.97 -41.42 25.85
N VAL A 44 34.55 -41.37 24.65
CA VAL A 44 34.70 -40.11 23.88
C VAL A 44 33.35 -39.44 23.61
N GLY A 45 32.37 -40.18 23.09
CA GLY A 45 31.04 -39.67 22.79
C GLY A 45 30.25 -39.32 24.05
N PHE A 46 30.40 -40.12 25.11
CA PHE A 46 29.75 -39.91 26.40
C PHE A 46 30.19 -38.60 27.05
N GLN A 47 31.49 -38.26 26.98
CA GLN A 47 32.00 -36.97 27.45
C GLN A 47 31.55 -35.79 26.59
N MET A 48 31.23 -36.01 25.31
CA MET A 48 30.69 -34.96 24.42
C MET A 48 29.22 -34.62 24.68
N ILE A 49 28.48 -35.45 25.43
CA ILE A 49 27.08 -35.19 25.78
C ILE A 49 27.01 -34.06 26.80
N GLN A 50 26.61 -32.89 26.32
CA GLN A 50 26.29 -31.69 27.08
C GLN A 50 25.12 -30.94 26.45
N GLU A 51 24.48 -30.06 27.21
CA GLU A 51 23.42 -29.17 26.70
C GLU A 51 23.93 -28.37 25.50
N ARG A 52 23.04 -28.18 24.51
CA ARG A 52 23.30 -27.59 23.19
C ARG A 52 24.17 -28.41 22.23
N SER A 53 24.66 -29.59 22.61
CA SER A 53 25.29 -30.51 21.63
C SER A 53 24.27 -31.03 20.62
N ILE A 54 24.74 -31.50 19.47
CA ILE A 54 23.87 -32.00 18.40
C ILE A 54 23.98 -33.52 18.30
N LEU A 55 22.84 -34.20 18.36
CA LEU A 55 22.68 -35.58 17.94
C LEU A 55 22.25 -35.63 16.48
N GLU A 56 22.94 -36.40 15.66
CA GLU A 56 22.58 -36.63 14.26
C GLU A 56 22.18 -38.09 14.04
N LEU A 57 21.02 -38.28 13.43
CA LEU A 57 20.56 -39.59 12.98
C LEU A 57 21.31 -39.97 11.70
N SER A 58 22.14 -41.00 11.75
CA SER A 58 22.95 -41.40 10.58
C SER A 58 22.14 -41.89 9.38
N ASP A 59 20.86 -42.24 9.56
CA ASP A 59 20.03 -42.84 8.52
C ASP A 59 19.46 -41.78 7.56
N ASN A 60 19.18 -40.56 8.06
CA ASN A 60 18.57 -39.47 7.30
C ASN A 60 19.29 -38.11 7.47
N GLY A 61 20.33 -38.02 8.30
CA GLY A 61 21.09 -36.79 8.54
C GLY A 61 20.34 -35.72 9.35
N GLN A 62 19.19 -36.04 9.94
CA GLN A 62 18.43 -35.09 10.75
C GLN A 62 19.13 -34.85 12.09
N GLN A 63 19.17 -33.58 12.47
CA GLN A 63 19.89 -33.09 13.65
C GLN A 63 18.93 -32.69 14.77
N TYR A 64 19.31 -33.01 16.00
CA TYR A 64 18.56 -32.75 17.22
C TYR A 64 19.47 -32.12 18.27
N ARG A 65 19.08 -30.97 18.82
CA ARG A 65 19.80 -30.27 19.87
C ARG A 65 19.41 -30.79 21.24
N ILE A 66 20.41 -31.18 22.03
CA ILE A 66 20.23 -31.60 23.42
C ILE A 66 19.81 -30.39 24.25
N LEU A 67 18.61 -30.42 24.82
CA LEU A 67 18.13 -29.36 25.71
C LEU A 67 18.29 -29.74 27.18
N ASN A 68 18.09 -31.02 27.50
CA ASN A 68 18.17 -31.52 28.86
C ASN A 68 18.93 -32.86 28.90
N ARG A 69 19.67 -33.06 29.99
CA ARG A 69 20.25 -34.35 30.34
C ARG A 69 20.17 -34.59 31.85
N SER A 70 19.88 -35.83 32.25
CA SER A 70 20.17 -36.31 33.60
C SER A 70 21.33 -37.29 33.55
N GLU A 71 22.14 -37.34 34.60
CA GLU A 71 23.19 -38.35 34.77
C GLU A 71 22.86 -39.20 35.98
N ASP A 72 22.78 -40.50 35.77
CA ASP A 72 22.44 -41.50 36.77
C ASP A 72 23.53 -42.57 36.82
N SER A 73 23.57 -43.34 37.92
CA SER A 73 24.52 -44.43 38.10
C SER A 73 23.79 -45.77 38.14
N LEU A 74 24.07 -46.62 37.16
CA LEU A 74 23.56 -47.98 37.08
C LEU A 74 24.62 -48.96 37.60
N GLY A 75 24.79 -48.98 38.92
CA GLY A 75 25.86 -49.74 39.57
C GLY A 75 27.23 -49.07 39.37
N ILE A 76 28.11 -49.70 38.59
CA ILE A 76 29.45 -49.16 38.25
C ILE A 76 29.48 -48.38 36.94
N VAL A 77 28.44 -48.50 36.11
CA VAL A 77 28.32 -47.83 34.82
C VAL A 77 27.48 -46.57 35.00
N LYS A 78 27.93 -45.46 34.42
CA LYS A 78 27.14 -44.23 34.39
C LYS A 78 26.24 -44.22 33.15
N GLU A 79 25.09 -43.57 33.27
CA GLU A 79 24.20 -43.35 32.14
C GLU A 79 23.78 -41.88 32.07
N LYS A 80 23.51 -41.41 30.84
CA LYS A 80 22.90 -40.11 30.60
C LYS A 80 21.57 -40.31 29.89
N ASN A 81 20.49 -39.84 30.51
CA ASN A 81 19.19 -39.74 29.87
C ASN A 81 19.13 -38.39 29.16
N ILE A 82 18.84 -38.41 27.86
CA ILE A 82 18.93 -37.26 26.97
C ILE A 82 17.55 -36.98 26.39
N THR A 83 17.14 -35.71 26.46
CA THR A 83 16.00 -35.18 25.69
C THR A 83 16.53 -34.12 24.74
N ALA A 84 16.39 -34.38 23.44
CA ALA A 84 16.82 -33.51 22.37
C ALA A 84 15.63 -33.14 21.48
N TYR A 85 15.62 -31.90 20.98
CA TYR A 85 14.59 -31.43 20.04
C TYR A 85 15.22 -31.21 18.67
N HIS A 86 14.46 -31.38 17.60
CA HIS A 86 14.95 -31.10 16.25
C HIS A 86 15.55 -29.68 16.18
N VAL A 87 16.60 -29.48 15.39
CA VAL A 87 17.33 -28.19 15.31
C VAL A 87 16.45 -26.99 14.88
N LEU A 88 15.22 -27.22 14.41
CA LEU A 88 14.19 -26.18 14.33
C LEU A 88 14.05 -25.39 15.64
N HIS A 89 14.21 -26.05 16.79
CA HIS A 89 14.19 -25.41 18.11
C HIS A 89 15.23 -24.27 18.23
N ASP A 90 16.30 -24.27 17.43
CA ASP A 90 17.31 -23.20 17.46
C ASP A 90 16.75 -21.85 17.02
N LEU A 91 15.61 -21.83 16.33
CA LEU A 91 14.91 -20.58 16.02
C LEU A 91 14.54 -19.83 17.31
N ASN A 92 14.42 -20.55 18.44
CA ASN A 92 14.19 -19.99 19.77
C ASN A 92 15.35 -19.12 20.27
N ASP A 93 16.56 -19.23 19.70
CA ASP A 93 17.68 -18.35 20.06
C ASP A 93 17.48 -16.91 19.51
N ARG A 94 16.50 -16.69 18.62
CA ARG A 94 16.14 -15.36 18.11
C ARG A 94 14.93 -14.80 18.85
N VAL A 95 15.14 -13.66 19.50
CA VAL A 95 14.07 -12.85 20.07
C VAL A 95 13.90 -11.61 19.21
N ILE A 96 12.68 -11.38 18.79
CA ILE A 96 12.23 -10.19 18.10
C ILE A 96 11.72 -9.24 19.17
N HIS A 97 12.31 -8.06 19.22
CA HIS A 97 11.87 -7.02 20.13
C HIS A 97 11.04 -6.01 19.34
N LYS A 98 9.95 -5.51 19.94
CA LYS A 98 9.28 -4.32 19.41
C LYS A 98 10.34 -3.25 19.14
N PRO A 99 10.36 -2.68 17.92
CA PRO A 99 11.31 -1.62 17.64
C PRO A 99 11.10 -0.50 18.67
N ALA A 100 12.17 -0.13 19.38
CA ALA A 100 12.15 1.02 20.28
C ALA A 100 11.97 2.29 19.46
N THR A 101 10.72 2.66 19.12
CA THR A 101 10.34 3.83 18.29
C THR A 101 11.40 4.19 17.24
N SER A 102 11.88 3.17 16.53
CA SER A 102 12.91 3.30 15.51
C SER A 102 12.36 2.59 14.29
N LYS A 103 11.70 3.41 13.47
CA LYS A 103 11.11 3.12 12.16
C LYS A 103 11.82 1.97 11.44
N VAL A 104 11.16 0.84 11.31
CA VAL A 104 11.40 -0.06 10.17
C VAL A 104 10.16 0.01 9.29
N SER A 105 10.09 1.06 8.49
CA SER A 105 9.04 1.22 7.49
C SER A 105 9.35 0.31 6.31
N ASN A 106 8.53 -0.71 6.07
CA ASN A 106 8.33 -1.16 4.69
C ASN A 106 7.60 -0.03 3.99
N THR A 107 8.31 0.70 3.13
CA THR A 107 7.70 1.80 2.39
C THR A 107 7.02 1.24 1.15
N GLU A 108 5.99 1.91 0.64
CA GLU A 108 5.54 1.65 -0.72
C GLU A 108 6.68 1.93 -1.72
N GLU A 109 6.60 1.32 -2.91
CA GLU A 109 7.56 1.64 -3.97
C GLU A 109 7.44 3.12 -4.34
N THR A 110 8.50 3.89 -4.09
CA THR A 110 8.54 5.32 -4.41
C THR A 110 9.28 5.53 -5.73
N SER A 111 8.85 6.54 -6.50
CA SER A 111 9.58 6.98 -7.69
C SER A 111 10.94 7.54 -7.28
N THR A 112 11.97 7.26 -8.07
CA THR A 112 13.33 7.82 -7.86
C THR A 112 13.63 9.00 -8.79
N GLY A 113 12.65 9.43 -9.58
CA GLY A 113 12.82 10.48 -10.58
C GLY A 113 13.67 10.02 -11.75
N ASN A 114 14.62 10.85 -12.17
CA ASN A 114 15.52 10.57 -13.29
C ASN A 114 16.85 9.94 -12.82
N ALA A 115 16.80 9.13 -11.75
CA ALA A 115 17.99 8.61 -11.10
C ALA A 115 18.84 7.73 -12.03
N ILE A 116 20.15 7.90 -11.93
CA ILE A 116 21.16 7.11 -12.63
C ILE A 116 22.23 6.76 -11.61
N GLY A 117 22.50 5.47 -11.41
CA GLY A 117 23.56 5.04 -10.50
C GLY A 117 24.53 4.08 -11.18
N THR A 118 25.79 4.17 -10.75
CA THR A 118 26.88 3.32 -11.20
C THR A 118 27.01 2.09 -10.30
N ILE A 119 27.04 0.89 -10.87
CA ILE A 119 27.32 -0.35 -10.11
C ILE A 119 28.73 -0.30 -9.53
N ASN A 120 28.86 -0.48 -8.22
CA ASN A 120 30.12 -0.42 -7.49
C ASN A 120 30.22 -1.62 -6.53
N THR A 121 30.91 -2.67 -6.95
CA THR A 121 31.09 -3.90 -6.15
C THR A 121 32.46 -4.54 -6.39
N MET A 122 32.97 -5.23 -5.37
CA MET A 122 34.21 -6.01 -5.43
C MET A 122 33.94 -7.51 -5.61
N GLU A 123 32.68 -7.92 -5.78
CA GLU A 123 32.30 -9.32 -6.01
C GLU A 123 32.64 -9.78 -7.43
N ASP A 124 33.19 -11.00 -7.56
CA ASP A 124 33.47 -11.62 -8.85
C ASP A 124 32.19 -11.80 -9.67
N GLY A 125 32.15 -11.20 -10.86
CA GLY A 125 31.03 -11.28 -11.79
C GLY A 125 29.95 -10.21 -11.64
N GLY A 126 30.10 -9.24 -10.73
CA GLY A 126 29.22 -8.07 -10.64
C GLY A 126 28.00 -8.22 -9.71
N ALA A 127 27.09 -7.25 -9.72
CA ALA A 127 25.96 -7.16 -8.79
C ALA A 127 24.83 -8.15 -9.16
N PRO A 128 24.30 -8.94 -8.20
CA PRO A 128 23.16 -9.83 -8.43
C PRO A 128 21.85 -9.06 -8.60
N ILE A 129 21.00 -9.54 -9.52
CA ILE A 129 19.65 -9.02 -9.78
C ILE A 129 18.62 -9.96 -9.15
N TYR A 130 17.63 -9.38 -8.48
CA TYR A 130 16.55 -10.10 -7.83
C TYR A 130 15.22 -9.81 -8.53
N SER A 131 14.35 -10.82 -8.61
CA SER A 131 13.03 -10.63 -9.20
C SER A 131 12.10 -9.73 -8.34
N ALA A 132 12.46 -9.53 -7.07
CA ALA A 132 11.75 -8.70 -6.09
C ALA A 132 12.67 -8.30 -4.92
N PRO A 133 12.38 -7.22 -4.17
CA PRO A 133 13.15 -6.75 -3.00
C PRO A 133 13.20 -7.74 -1.81
N VAL A 134 12.19 -8.61 -1.67
CA VAL A 134 12.12 -9.69 -0.67
C VAL A 134 11.56 -10.95 -1.36
N ALA A 135 12.09 -12.12 -1.02
CA ALA A 135 11.76 -13.42 -1.64
C ALA A 135 11.96 -13.51 -3.18
N GLY A 136 12.64 -12.52 -3.78
CA GLY A 136 12.98 -12.54 -5.20
C GLY A 136 13.97 -13.65 -5.52
N LYS A 137 13.69 -14.43 -6.57
CA LYS A 137 14.67 -15.36 -7.12
C LYS A 137 15.83 -14.56 -7.69
N ILE A 138 17.07 -15.02 -7.44
CA ILE A 138 18.24 -14.49 -8.13
C ILE A 138 18.09 -14.82 -9.61
N LEU A 139 18.04 -13.80 -10.46
CA LEU A 139 18.05 -13.99 -11.91
C LEU A 139 19.48 -14.38 -12.33
N SER A 140 19.62 -15.23 -13.35
CA SER A 140 20.92 -15.76 -13.81
C SER A 140 21.86 -14.70 -14.42
N THR A 141 21.49 -13.42 -14.38
CA THR A 141 22.19 -12.29 -14.99
C THR A 141 22.71 -11.37 -13.88
N ARG A 142 23.99 -10.97 -13.96
CA ARG A 142 24.63 -10.01 -13.04
C ARG A 142 24.99 -8.72 -13.77
N LEU A 143 24.94 -7.59 -13.07
CA LEU A 143 25.34 -6.29 -13.60
C LEU A 143 26.83 -6.05 -13.39
N SER A 144 27.55 -5.72 -14.46
CA SER A 144 29.00 -5.55 -14.42
C SER A 144 29.41 -4.33 -13.57
N ASN A 145 30.50 -4.46 -12.81
CA ASN A 145 31.07 -3.35 -12.05
C ASN A 145 31.45 -2.17 -12.97
N GLY A 146 31.08 -0.95 -12.59
CA GLY A 146 31.29 0.28 -13.38
C GLY A 146 30.28 0.51 -14.51
N SER A 147 29.18 -0.24 -14.57
CA SER A 147 28.08 0.04 -15.51
C SER A 147 27.04 0.97 -14.91
N ASP A 148 26.49 1.86 -15.74
CA ASP A 148 25.50 2.88 -15.33
C ASP A 148 24.08 2.41 -15.63
N TRP A 149 23.18 2.57 -14.67
CA TRP A 149 21.80 2.10 -14.77
C TRP A 149 20.80 3.18 -14.39
N LYS A 150 19.74 3.28 -15.20
CA LYS A 150 18.57 4.07 -14.86
C LYS A 150 17.78 3.36 -13.78
N ILE A 151 17.29 4.14 -12.82
CA ILE A 151 16.49 3.65 -11.72
C ILE A 151 15.17 4.40 -11.80
N ASP A 152 14.07 3.65 -11.75
CA ASP A 152 12.73 4.25 -11.79
C ASP A 152 12.02 4.17 -10.43
N LYS A 153 12.33 3.16 -9.62
CA LYS A 153 11.76 3.00 -8.28
C LYS A 153 12.76 2.61 -7.21
N GLN A 154 12.44 2.95 -5.97
CA GLN A 154 13.12 2.47 -4.78
C GLN A 154 12.12 2.01 -3.74
N VAL A 155 12.57 1.15 -2.84
CA VAL A 155 11.79 0.70 -1.70
C VAL A 155 12.70 0.38 -0.53
N VAL A 156 12.27 0.68 0.69
CA VAL A 156 12.94 0.19 1.89
C VAL A 156 12.14 -1.00 2.40
N VAL A 157 12.78 -2.16 2.50
CA VAL A 157 12.18 -3.36 3.09
C VAL A 157 13.14 -3.91 4.12
N ASN A 158 12.68 -4.14 5.36
CA ASN A 158 13.52 -4.61 6.47
C ASN A 158 14.78 -3.75 6.67
N SER A 159 14.63 -2.43 6.71
CA SER A 159 15.74 -1.45 6.85
C SER A 159 16.80 -1.49 5.75
N THR A 160 16.53 -2.21 4.65
CA THR A 160 17.45 -2.34 3.51
C THR A 160 16.82 -1.66 2.31
N LYS A 161 17.52 -0.71 1.70
CA LYS A 161 17.01 -0.04 0.50
C LYS A 161 17.32 -0.85 -0.75
N TRP A 162 16.34 -0.90 -1.64
CA TRP A 162 16.38 -1.58 -2.92
C TRP A 162 16.06 -0.60 -4.05
N TYR A 163 16.70 -0.78 -5.19
CA TYR A 163 16.51 0.02 -6.39
C TYR A 163 16.09 -0.86 -7.55
N ARG A 164 15.09 -0.41 -8.31
CA ARG A 164 14.60 -1.11 -9.50
C ARG A 164 15.30 -0.59 -10.75
N VAL A 165 15.97 -1.49 -11.45
CA VAL A 165 16.75 -1.17 -12.66
C VAL A 165 16.01 -1.56 -13.95
N ALA A 166 15.03 -2.47 -13.86
CA ALA A 166 14.08 -2.80 -14.92
C ALA A 166 12.81 -3.45 -14.33
N THR A 167 11.82 -3.76 -15.17
CA THR A 167 10.60 -4.44 -14.73
C THR A 167 10.93 -5.75 -14.04
N ASN A 168 10.55 -5.87 -12.76
CA ASN A 168 10.85 -7.02 -11.90
C ASN A 168 12.34 -7.31 -11.74
N GLU A 169 13.21 -6.29 -11.83
CA GLU A 169 14.65 -6.43 -11.65
C GLU A 169 15.13 -5.43 -10.60
N TRP A 170 15.51 -5.95 -9.44
CA TRP A 170 15.88 -5.19 -8.26
C TRP A 170 17.31 -5.47 -7.84
N ILE A 171 17.99 -4.42 -7.37
CA ILE A 171 19.32 -4.51 -6.79
C ILE A 171 19.34 -3.90 -5.39
N ASN A 172 20.21 -4.43 -4.55
CA ASN A 172 20.41 -3.93 -3.20
C ASN A 172 21.26 -2.65 -3.22
N GLU A 173 20.96 -1.67 -2.37
CA GLU A 173 21.69 -0.39 -2.30
C GLU A 173 23.20 -0.55 -2.14
N LYS A 174 23.66 -1.61 -1.49
CA LYS A 174 25.09 -1.85 -1.26
C LYS A 174 25.91 -2.05 -2.53
N TYR A 175 25.27 -2.31 -3.67
CA TYR A 175 25.95 -2.57 -4.94
C TYR A 175 25.93 -1.38 -5.91
N ILE A 176 25.29 -0.26 -5.57
CA ILE A 176 25.14 0.89 -6.46
C ILE A 176 25.57 2.18 -5.76
N SER A 177 26.25 3.04 -6.50
CA SER A 177 26.74 4.35 -6.06
C SER A 177 26.11 5.45 -6.92
N PHE A 178 25.99 6.64 -6.35
CA PHE A 178 25.45 7.83 -7.01
C PHE A 178 26.42 9.02 -6.94
N ASP A 179 27.71 8.73 -6.82
CA ASP A 179 28.76 9.74 -6.63
C ASP A 179 29.82 9.71 -7.76
N LYS A 180 29.54 9.02 -8.87
CA LYS A 180 30.39 8.98 -10.07
C LYS A 180 29.98 10.04 -11.09
N ASP A 181 30.88 10.30 -12.04
CA ASP A 181 30.64 11.28 -13.10
C ASP A 181 29.49 10.80 -14.00
N GLY A 182 28.41 11.59 -14.08
CA GLY A 182 27.18 11.23 -14.80
C GLY A 182 26.08 10.58 -13.95
N ASP A 183 26.33 10.27 -12.68
CA ASP A 183 25.30 9.79 -11.75
C ASP A 183 24.29 10.90 -11.41
N VAL A 184 23.02 10.50 -11.21
CA VAL A 184 21.92 11.36 -10.75
C VAL A 184 21.31 10.71 -9.52
N LYS A 185 21.33 11.42 -8.38
CA LYS A 185 20.83 10.91 -7.10
C LYS A 185 19.30 10.70 -7.12
N PRO A 186 18.79 9.66 -6.44
CA PRO A 186 17.35 9.44 -6.28
C PRO A 186 16.67 10.61 -5.56
N GLU A 187 15.58 11.12 -6.14
CA GLU A 187 14.66 12.02 -5.44
C GLU A 187 13.92 11.19 -4.38
N ASN A 188 13.99 11.55 -3.10
CA ASN A 188 13.33 10.82 -2.00
C ASN A 188 12.69 11.74 -0.95
N PRO A 189 11.68 12.54 -1.31
CA PRO A 189 11.05 13.41 -0.34
C PRO A 189 10.12 12.65 0.59
N THR A 190 10.35 12.78 1.89
CA THR A 190 9.35 12.45 2.91
C THR A 190 8.21 13.46 2.86
N ILE A 191 6.98 12.99 2.67
CA ILE A 191 5.79 13.85 2.78
C ILE A 191 5.51 14.07 4.26
N THR A 192 5.71 15.30 4.75
CA THR A 192 5.34 15.68 6.11
C THR A 192 3.84 16.02 6.14
N LYS A 193 3.07 15.38 7.03
CA LYS A 193 1.66 15.76 7.26
C LYS A 193 1.64 17.13 7.96
N VAL A 194 0.96 18.08 7.36
CA VAL A 194 0.80 19.44 7.89
C VAL A 194 -0.68 19.78 7.85
N LEU A 195 -1.14 20.62 8.78
CA LEU A 195 -2.45 21.26 8.67
C LEU A 195 -2.23 22.73 8.36
N GLY A 196 -2.67 23.15 7.18
CA GLY A 196 -2.58 24.54 6.76
C GLY A 196 -3.74 24.95 5.88
N ARG A 197 -3.88 26.26 5.73
CA ARG A 197 -4.75 26.88 4.75
C ARG A 197 -4.04 28.11 4.22
N GLY A 198 -3.73 28.13 2.93
CA GLY A 198 -3.03 29.26 2.32
C GLY A 198 -3.82 29.82 1.15
N THR A 199 -3.61 31.10 0.90
CA THR A 199 -4.14 31.79 -0.28
C THR A 199 -3.14 31.68 -1.42
N ILE A 200 -3.60 31.29 -2.61
CA ILE A 200 -2.74 31.28 -3.79
C ILE A 200 -2.32 32.71 -4.08
N LYS A 201 -1.01 32.94 -4.12
CA LYS A 201 -0.40 34.19 -4.53
C LYS A 201 0.66 33.89 -5.56
N VAL A 202 0.35 34.31 -6.78
CA VAL A 202 1.34 34.29 -7.83
C VAL A 202 2.25 35.49 -7.64
N THR A 203 3.54 35.26 -7.39
CA THR A 203 4.57 36.30 -7.44
C THR A 203 5.44 36.05 -8.67
N ALA A 204 5.77 37.13 -9.38
CA ALA A 204 6.68 37.05 -10.51
C ALA A 204 8.00 36.40 -10.06
N SER A 205 8.30 35.23 -10.61
CA SER A 205 9.69 34.75 -10.68
C SER A 205 10.32 35.39 -11.91
N ASP A 206 11.52 35.95 -11.75
CA ASP A 206 12.31 36.61 -12.80
C ASP A 206 12.76 35.67 -13.94
N ASP A 207 12.30 34.42 -13.97
CA ASP A 207 12.56 33.50 -15.08
C ASP A 207 11.45 33.63 -16.13
N SER A 208 11.66 34.61 -17.01
CA SER A 208 10.88 34.76 -18.23
C SER A 208 11.04 33.53 -19.13
N ASN A 209 10.12 32.57 -19.01
CA ASN A 209 9.72 31.76 -20.14
C ASN A 209 8.22 31.44 -20.09
N THR A 210 7.42 32.43 -19.68
CA THR A 210 5.97 32.43 -19.83
C THR A 210 5.61 32.82 -21.26
N ILE A 211 5.11 31.83 -21.99
CA ILE A 211 4.42 32.02 -23.26
C ILE A 211 3.14 32.81 -22.95
N ASN A 212 3.12 34.10 -23.31
CA ASN A 212 1.98 34.98 -23.12
C ASN A 212 0.84 34.60 -24.08
N ASN A 213 -0.24 34.05 -23.54
CA ASN A 213 -1.55 33.97 -24.21
C ASN A 213 -2.50 35.03 -23.60
N GLY A 214 -2.20 36.32 -23.83
CA GLY A 214 -2.97 37.44 -23.29
C GLY A 214 -4.37 37.60 -23.91
N GLU A 215 -5.29 38.31 -23.24
CA GLU A 215 -6.60 38.71 -23.82
C GLU A 215 -6.42 39.61 -25.06
N ALA A 216 -7.37 39.57 -26.01
CA ALA A 216 -7.32 40.42 -27.19
C ALA A 216 -7.56 41.91 -26.83
N THR A 217 -6.66 42.79 -27.23
CA THR A 217 -6.71 44.23 -26.94
C THR A 217 -7.16 45.05 -28.14
N PRO A 218 -7.93 46.15 -27.96
CA PRO A 218 -8.33 47.04 -29.06
C PRO A 218 -7.15 47.79 -29.70
N THR A 219 -7.17 47.93 -31.02
CA THR A 219 -6.08 48.55 -31.82
C THR A 219 -6.34 49.99 -32.25
N GLY A 220 -7.43 50.61 -31.80
CA GLY A 220 -7.83 51.97 -32.23
C GLY A 220 -8.24 52.02 -33.71
N ASN A 221 -7.86 53.08 -34.42
CA ASN A 221 -8.13 53.29 -35.86
C ASN A 221 -7.18 52.53 -36.80
N ALA A 222 -6.59 51.42 -36.34
CA ALA A 222 -5.58 50.70 -37.09
C ALA A 222 -6.10 50.22 -38.46
N ILE A 223 -5.28 50.46 -39.49
CA ILE A 223 -5.48 49.98 -40.86
C ILE A 223 -4.18 49.34 -41.29
N GLY A 224 -4.23 48.04 -41.59
CA GLY A 224 -3.08 47.29 -42.07
C GLY A 224 -3.28 46.81 -43.50
N THR A 225 -2.18 46.69 -44.25
CA THR A 225 -2.18 46.15 -45.61
C THR A 225 -1.68 44.71 -45.59
N ILE A 226 -2.36 43.81 -46.30
CA ILE A 226 -1.92 42.42 -46.46
C ILE A 226 -0.69 42.38 -47.35
N ASN A 227 0.39 41.76 -46.86
CA ASN A 227 1.66 41.62 -47.56
C ASN A 227 2.09 40.15 -47.54
N THR A 228 1.86 39.44 -48.64
CA THR A 228 2.21 38.03 -48.80
C THR A 228 2.59 37.70 -50.25
N MET A 229 3.43 36.68 -50.42
CA MET A 229 3.83 36.14 -51.73
C MET A 229 3.11 34.81 -52.04
N GLU A 230 2.18 34.39 -51.18
CA GLU A 230 1.44 33.13 -51.33
C GLU A 230 0.33 33.28 -52.38
N ASP A 231 0.26 32.37 -53.35
CA ASP A 231 -0.69 32.40 -54.50
C ASP A 231 -2.17 32.42 -54.08
N GLY A 232 -2.49 32.00 -52.85
CA GLY A 232 -3.85 32.00 -52.27
C GLY A 232 -4.22 33.25 -51.47
N GLY A 233 -3.29 34.17 -51.23
CA GLY A 233 -3.47 35.27 -50.27
C GLY A 233 -3.26 34.84 -48.82
N ALA A 234 -3.40 35.79 -47.88
CA ALA A 234 -3.15 35.56 -46.45
C ALA A 234 -4.30 34.78 -45.80
N PRO A 235 -4.04 33.65 -45.11
CA PRO A 235 -5.09 32.90 -44.44
C PRO A 235 -5.64 33.66 -43.22
N THR A 236 -6.95 33.54 -43.00
CA THR A 236 -7.64 34.03 -41.80
C THR A 236 -8.26 32.87 -41.02
N TYR A 237 -8.31 33.00 -39.70
CA TYR A 237 -8.71 31.93 -38.80
C TYR A 237 -9.87 32.36 -37.91
N SER A 238 -10.67 31.39 -37.44
CA SER A 238 -11.82 31.64 -36.57
C SER A 238 -11.45 32.21 -35.21
N ALA A 239 -10.22 31.93 -34.76
CA ALA A 239 -9.62 32.44 -33.54
C ALA A 239 -8.10 32.57 -33.73
N PRO A 240 -7.42 33.43 -32.94
CA PRO A 240 -5.96 33.53 -32.89
C PRO A 240 -5.31 32.17 -32.60
N GLY A 241 -4.27 31.80 -33.35
CA GLY A 241 -3.58 30.51 -33.18
C GLY A 241 -4.37 29.28 -33.62
N GLY A 242 -5.57 29.46 -34.20
CA GLY A 242 -6.41 28.35 -34.64
C GLY A 242 -5.84 27.61 -35.85
N SER A 243 -6.22 26.35 -36.02
CA SER A 243 -5.86 25.54 -37.20
C SER A 243 -6.88 25.64 -38.35
N ASN A 244 -8.07 26.18 -38.09
CA ASN A 244 -9.17 26.22 -39.05
C ASN A 244 -9.17 27.53 -39.85
N ILE A 245 -8.84 27.44 -41.14
CA ILE A 245 -8.89 28.57 -42.07
C ILE A 245 -10.34 28.87 -42.45
N VAL A 246 -10.77 30.11 -42.24
CA VAL A 246 -12.13 30.60 -42.50
C VAL A 246 -12.22 31.33 -43.83
N SER A 247 -11.16 32.02 -44.26
CA SER A 247 -11.09 32.75 -45.53
C SER A 247 -9.63 33.09 -45.90
N HIS A 248 -9.39 33.64 -47.09
CA HIS A 248 -8.11 34.22 -47.49
C HIS A 248 -8.27 35.69 -47.91
N LEU A 249 -7.27 36.52 -47.63
CA LEU A 249 -7.21 37.92 -48.01
C LEU A 249 -6.17 38.14 -49.12
N SER A 250 -6.56 38.80 -50.21
CA SER A 250 -5.66 39.05 -51.33
C SER A 250 -4.50 39.99 -50.95
N ASN A 251 -3.31 39.72 -51.50
CA ASN A 251 -2.14 40.57 -51.33
C ASN A 251 -2.42 42.02 -51.78
N GLY A 252 -1.97 43.00 -50.99
CA GLY A 252 -2.17 44.43 -51.24
C GLY A 252 -3.53 45.00 -50.81
N THR A 253 -4.43 44.20 -50.23
CA THR A 253 -5.72 44.70 -49.71
C THR A 253 -5.56 45.34 -48.33
N MET A 254 -6.29 46.43 -48.08
CA MET A 254 -6.28 47.17 -46.81
C MET A 254 -7.45 46.75 -45.93
N TRP A 255 -7.20 46.54 -44.64
CA TRP A 255 -8.20 46.09 -43.68
C TRP A 255 -8.18 46.91 -42.40
N LYS A 256 -9.38 47.23 -41.90
CA LYS A 256 -9.54 47.81 -40.57
C LYS A 256 -9.26 46.74 -39.53
N ILE A 257 -8.40 47.06 -38.57
CA ILE A 257 -8.01 46.16 -37.49
C ILE A 257 -8.73 46.60 -36.22
N ASN A 258 -9.44 45.65 -35.59
CA ASN A 258 -10.26 45.94 -34.41
C ASN A 258 -9.59 45.49 -33.11
N LEU A 259 -8.86 44.36 -33.15
CA LEU A 259 -8.22 43.74 -32.00
C LEU A 259 -6.85 43.18 -32.38
N VAL A 260 -5.94 43.13 -31.42
CA VAL A 260 -4.67 42.40 -31.49
C VAL A 260 -4.57 41.41 -30.33
N LYS A 261 -3.99 40.23 -30.56
CA LYS A 261 -3.73 39.23 -29.52
C LYS A 261 -2.39 38.56 -29.78
N SER A 262 -1.52 38.48 -28.78
CA SER A 262 -0.26 37.74 -28.87
C SER A 262 -0.46 36.31 -28.38
N ILE A 263 -0.04 35.32 -29.19
CA ILE A 263 -0.02 33.89 -28.86
C ILE A 263 1.32 33.35 -29.36
N ASP A 264 2.06 32.61 -28.52
CA ASP A 264 3.34 32.01 -28.90
C ASP A 264 4.32 33.00 -29.58
N ASN A 265 4.35 34.24 -29.09
CA ASN A 265 5.17 35.34 -29.61
C ASN A 265 4.82 35.80 -31.06
N VAL A 266 3.62 35.44 -31.54
CA VAL A 266 3.04 35.88 -32.82
C VAL A 266 1.87 36.81 -32.55
N ASN A 267 1.84 37.99 -33.18
CA ASN A 267 0.69 38.89 -33.08
C ASN A 267 -0.39 38.49 -34.09
N TRP A 268 -1.61 38.35 -33.61
CA TRP A 268 -2.80 38.07 -34.40
C TRP A 268 -3.70 39.29 -34.42
N TYR A 269 -4.14 39.70 -35.61
CA TYR A 269 -4.96 40.88 -35.83
C TYR A 269 -6.36 40.51 -36.32
N SER A 270 -7.39 41.07 -35.70
CA SER A 270 -8.78 40.86 -36.11
C SER A 270 -9.18 41.83 -37.23
N VAL A 271 -9.47 41.27 -38.40
CA VAL A 271 -9.89 41.98 -39.63
C VAL A 271 -11.41 41.93 -39.84
N GLY A 272 -12.12 41.16 -39.01
CA GLY A 272 -13.56 40.94 -39.07
C GLY A 272 -14.05 40.01 -37.96
N THR A 273 -15.36 39.79 -37.87
CA THR A 273 -15.95 38.86 -36.89
C THR A 273 -15.42 37.45 -37.11
N ASN A 274 -14.75 36.87 -36.11
CA ASN A 274 -14.11 35.55 -36.18
C ASN A 274 -13.16 35.40 -37.38
N GLN A 275 -12.45 36.48 -37.75
CA GLN A 275 -11.43 36.45 -38.79
C GLN A 275 -10.16 37.11 -38.26
N TRP A 276 -9.14 36.28 -38.05
CA TRP A 276 -7.84 36.67 -37.49
C TRP A 276 -6.72 36.34 -38.46
N VAL A 277 -5.82 37.29 -38.68
CA VAL A 277 -4.64 37.14 -39.54
C VAL A 277 -3.38 37.34 -38.71
N SER A 278 -2.34 36.54 -38.95
CA SER A 278 -1.04 36.70 -38.28
C SER A 278 -0.29 37.92 -38.86
N ASP A 279 0.47 38.59 -38.00
CA ASP A 279 1.46 39.62 -38.32
C ASP A 279 2.43 39.25 -39.45
N LYS A 280 2.71 37.95 -39.64
CA LYS A 280 3.45 37.42 -40.79
C LYS A 280 2.93 37.94 -42.13
N TYR A 281 1.61 38.14 -42.24
CA TYR A 281 0.95 38.52 -43.49
C TYR A 281 0.40 39.95 -43.50
N LEU A 282 0.58 40.73 -42.43
CA LEU A 282 0.00 42.06 -42.27
C LEU A 282 1.09 43.08 -41.93
N THR A 283 1.17 44.17 -42.69
CA THR A 283 2.09 45.29 -42.44
C THR A 283 1.31 46.58 -42.17
N PHE A 284 1.99 47.53 -41.51
CA PHE A 284 1.46 48.87 -41.21
C PHE A 284 2.38 49.99 -41.74
N ASP A 285 3.21 49.70 -42.75
CA ASP A 285 4.23 50.62 -43.27
C ASP A 285 3.94 51.13 -44.69
N LYS A 286 2.72 50.95 -45.23
CA LYS A 286 2.31 51.50 -46.53
C LYS A 286 1.72 52.92 -46.41
N ASP A 287 1.76 53.67 -47.52
CA ASP A 287 1.24 55.05 -47.67
C ASP A 287 -0.30 55.09 -47.58
N SER A 288 -0.87 54.73 -46.43
CA SER A 288 -2.30 54.81 -45.99
C SER A 288 -2.54 53.96 -44.74
N ASP A 289 -1.57 53.15 -44.32
CA ASP A 289 -1.67 52.35 -43.10
C ASP A 289 -1.70 53.26 -41.87
N VAL A 290 -2.46 52.83 -40.87
CA VAL A 290 -2.52 53.46 -39.55
C VAL A 290 -2.04 52.41 -38.56
N LYS A 291 -0.90 52.67 -37.90
CA LYS A 291 -0.36 51.75 -36.89
C LYS A 291 -1.33 51.63 -35.71
N PRO A 292 -1.44 50.43 -35.11
CA PRO A 292 -2.12 50.28 -33.83
C PRO A 292 -1.57 51.28 -32.82
N GLU A 293 -2.46 52.02 -32.18
CA GLU A 293 -2.07 52.89 -31.08
C GLU A 293 -1.56 52.00 -29.92
N GLU A 294 -0.39 52.32 -29.37
CA GLU A 294 0.12 51.65 -28.18
C GLU A 294 -0.71 52.08 -26.98
N HIS A 295 -1.41 51.11 -26.40
CA HIS A 295 -2.41 51.36 -25.39
C HIS A 295 -2.20 50.42 -24.21
N GLU A 296 -1.70 50.97 -23.10
CA GLU A 296 -1.69 50.27 -21.82
C GLU A 296 -3.08 50.34 -21.18
N VAL A 297 -3.83 49.25 -21.30
CA VAL A 297 -5.00 49.02 -20.47
C VAL A 297 -4.53 48.31 -19.20
N THR A 298 -4.58 49.00 -18.07
CA THR A 298 -4.23 48.39 -16.78
C THR A 298 -5.47 47.73 -16.20
N VAL A 299 -5.41 46.42 -15.92
CA VAL A 299 -6.51 45.74 -15.21
C VAL A 299 -6.50 46.20 -13.76
N VAL A 300 -7.67 46.54 -13.23
CA VAL A 300 -7.83 47.03 -11.85
C VAL A 300 -9.06 46.40 -11.22
N LEU A 301 -9.06 46.28 -9.91
CA LEU A 301 -10.27 46.01 -9.13
C LEU A 301 -10.68 47.29 -8.41
N GLY A 302 -11.91 47.74 -8.65
CA GLY A 302 -12.48 48.89 -7.95
C GLY A 302 -14.00 48.85 -7.94
N LYS A 303 -14.58 49.68 -7.10
CA LYS A 303 -16.03 49.91 -7.02
C LYS A 303 -16.25 51.36 -6.66
N GLY A 304 -16.88 52.14 -7.53
CA GLY A 304 -17.06 53.57 -7.31
C GLY A 304 -18.51 54.00 -7.51
N THR A 305 -18.86 55.13 -6.92
CA THR A 305 -20.20 55.72 -7.05
C THR A 305 -20.15 56.91 -8.00
N ILE A 306 -21.09 56.99 -8.95
CA ILE A 306 -21.16 58.10 -9.90
C ILE A 306 -21.58 59.38 -9.15
N LYS A 307 -20.79 60.44 -9.27
CA LYS A 307 -21.09 61.77 -8.73
C LYS A 307 -20.88 62.83 -9.80
N LEU A 308 -21.99 63.26 -10.37
CA LEU A 308 -22.00 64.38 -11.30
C LEU A 308 -22.02 65.71 -10.51
N PRO A 309 -21.36 66.77 -10.99
CA PRO A 309 -21.27 68.04 -10.27
C PRO A 309 -22.66 68.66 -10.04
N GLU A 310 -22.97 69.01 -8.79
CA GLU A 310 -24.15 69.83 -8.46
C GLU A 310 -23.80 71.32 -8.59
N LYS A 311 -24.20 71.98 -9.68
CA LYS A 311 -24.14 73.45 -9.83
C LYS A 311 -25.08 73.92 -10.94
N SER A 312 -25.45 75.19 -11.03
CA SER A 312 -25.63 76.30 -10.06
C SER A 312 -26.38 77.42 -10.80
N SER A 313 -27.37 77.06 -11.60
CA SER A 313 -28.10 77.93 -12.52
C SER A 313 -29.42 77.23 -12.91
N LYS A 314 -30.50 78.00 -13.07
CA LYS A 314 -31.89 77.53 -13.15
C LYS A 314 -32.36 77.10 -14.55
N ASP A 315 -31.53 77.17 -15.60
CA ASP A 315 -32.04 77.12 -16.98
C ASP A 315 -31.36 76.10 -17.94
N ASP A 316 -30.73 75.02 -17.45
CA ASP A 316 -30.26 73.93 -18.32
C ASP A 316 -30.69 72.55 -17.77
N ASP A 317 -31.27 71.70 -18.63
CA ASP A 317 -31.83 70.38 -18.31
C ASP A 317 -30.83 69.48 -17.55
N ASP A 318 -31.29 68.92 -16.42
CA ASP A 318 -30.56 68.00 -15.53
C ASP A 318 -29.69 66.97 -16.29
N LYS A 319 -28.35 67.00 -16.13
CA LYS A 319 -27.52 65.82 -16.44
C LYS A 319 -27.71 64.76 -15.35
N LYS A 320 -28.73 63.92 -15.51
CA LYS A 320 -29.06 62.81 -14.59
C LYS A 320 -28.14 61.60 -14.72
N SER A 321 -27.26 61.58 -15.72
CA SER A 321 -26.47 60.41 -16.09
C SER A 321 -25.19 60.75 -16.87
N SER A 322 -24.21 59.85 -16.83
CA SER A 322 -22.97 59.91 -17.64
C SER A 322 -23.07 59.02 -18.87
N GLU A 323 -22.43 59.41 -19.97
CA GLU A 323 -22.42 58.64 -21.22
C GLU A 323 -21.42 57.48 -21.17
N LEU A 324 -21.79 56.34 -21.76
CA LEU A 324 -20.90 55.19 -21.98
C LEU A 324 -20.41 55.13 -23.43
N TYR A 325 -19.17 54.68 -23.57
CA TYR A 325 -18.48 54.53 -24.85
C TYR A 325 -18.03 53.09 -25.05
N ASP A 326 -17.97 52.65 -26.31
CA ASP A 326 -17.53 51.31 -26.72
C ASP A 326 -16.03 51.08 -26.50
N ALA A 327 -15.23 52.15 -26.57
CA ALA A 327 -13.78 52.12 -26.37
C ALA A 327 -13.31 53.35 -25.56
N PRO A 328 -12.18 53.23 -24.82
CA PRO A 328 -11.55 54.37 -24.14
C PRO A 328 -10.59 55.13 -25.07
N PHE A 329 -10.47 54.72 -26.34
CA PHE A 329 -9.55 55.25 -27.35
C PHE A 329 -10.31 55.74 -28.59
N SER A 330 -9.69 56.58 -29.42
CA SER A 330 -10.35 57.09 -30.63
C SER A 330 -10.33 56.04 -31.76
N PRO A 331 -11.45 55.87 -32.50
CA PRO A 331 -12.70 56.59 -32.44
C PRO A 331 -13.64 55.96 -31.39
N GLN A 332 -14.38 56.80 -30.68
CA GLN A 332 -15.35 56.33 -29.67
C GLN A 332 -16.78 56.46 -30.19
N HIS A 333 -17.61 55.43 -30.00
CA HIS A 333 -19.04 55.47 -30.25
C HIS A 333 -19.82 55.43 -28.93
N LYS A 334 -20.85 56.27 -28.85
CA LYS A 334 -21.76 56.31 -27.70
C LYS A 334 -22.68 55.08 -27.73
N LEU A 335 -22.74 54.34 -26.62
CA LEU A 335 -23.51 53.09 -26.51
C LEU A 335 -25.01 53.29 -26.23
N GLY A 336 -25.50 54.53 -26.16
CA GLY A 336 -26.90 54.88 -25.85
C GLY A 336 -27.31 54.62 -24.40
N ARG A 337 -26.76 53.60 -23.75
CA ARG A 337 -26.87 53.34 -22.30
C ARG A 337 -26.09 54.40 -21.52
N GLN A 338 -26.68 54.91 -20.45
CA GLN A 338 -26.07 55.93 -19.59
C GLN A 338 -26.00 55.44 -18.13
N LEU A 339 -25.04 55.96 -17.36
CA LEU A 339 -24.85 55.66 -15.94
C LEU A 339 -25.55 56.71 -15.07
N PRO A 340 -26.64 56.41 -14.36
CA PRO A 340 -27.35 57.40 -13.55
C PRO A 340 -26.52 57.92 -12.36
N ASN A 341 -26.73 59.17 -11.98
CA ASN A 341 -26.09 59.77 -10.79
C ASN A 341 -26.41 58.95 -9.53
N LYS A 342 -25.47 58.86 -8.59
CA LYS A 342 -25.56 58.09 -7.33
C LYS A 342 -25.68 56.57 -7.47
N THR A 343 -25.42 56.01 -8.65
CA THR A 343 -25.34 54.55 -8.84
C THR A 343 -23.90 54.06 -8.67
N THR A 344 -23.73 52.86 -8.14
CA THR A 344 -22.42 52.26 -7.88
C THR A 344 -22.08 51.21 -8.93
N TRP A 345 -20.85 51.22 -9.43
CA TRP A 345 -20.39 50.35 -10.51
C TRP A 345 -19.05 49.69 -10.18
N LYS A 346 -18.90 48.44 -10.61
CA LYS A 346 -17.62 47.72 -10.57
C LYS A 346 -16.71 48.29 -11.66
N ILE A 347 -15.46 48.57 -11.31
CA ILE A 347 -14.42 49.02 -12.23
C ILE A 347 -13.45 47.86 -12.40
N THR A 348 -13.13 47.54 -13.66
CA THR A 348 -12.41 46.31 -14.05
C THR A 348 -11.16 46.57 -14.89
N ALA A 349 -10.96 47.82 -15.32
CA ALA A 349 -9.75 48.27 -16.01
C ALA A 349 -9.69 49.80 -15.95
N GLU A 350 -8.49 50.35 -16.04
CA GLU A 350 -8.24 51.77 -16.19
C GLU A 350 -7.28 52.05 -17.34
N VAL A 351 -7.43 53.25 -17.91
CA VAL A 351 -6.54 53.80 -18.94
C VAL A 351 -6.20 55.20 -18.51
N SER A 352 -4.91 55.52 -18.37
CA SER A 352 -4.45 56.84 -17.93
C SER A 352 -4.26 57.84 -19.09
N SER A 353 -4.23 57.39 -20.35
CA SER A 353 -4.05 58.23 -21.53
C SER A 353 -4.95 57.76 -22.70
N GLY A 354 -6.26 57.89 -22.51
CA GLY A 354 -7.26 57.53 -23.52
C GLY A 354 -7.62 58.69 -24.46
N ALA A 355 -8.71 58.53 -25.20
CA ALA A 355 -9.18 59.54 -26.14
C ALA A 355 -9.29 60.92 -25.49
N GLN A 356 -8.95 61.96 -26.26
CA GLN A 356 -8.95 63.35 -25.80
C GLN A 356 -8.01 63.62 -24.62
N GLY A 357 -7.01 62.76 -24.38
CA GLY A 357 -6.06 62.88 -23.26
C GLY A 357 -6.68 62.63 -21.89
N LYS A 358 -7.87 62.01 -21.85
CA LYS A 358 -8.59 61.72 -20.60
C LYS A 358 -8.24 60.34 -20.07
N SER A 359 -8.41 60.16 -18.76
CA SER A 359 -8.37 58.85 -18.14
C SER A 359 -9.76 58.19 -18.15
N TRP A 360 -9.80 56.87 -18.33
CA TRP A 360 -11.03 56.08 -18.47
C TRP A 360 -11.08 54.90 -17.49
N TYR A 361 -12.28 54.50 -17.11
CA TYR A 361 -12.58 53.26 -16.38
C TYR A 361 -13.50 52.35 -17.20
N ARG A 362 -13.24 51.03 -17.13
CA ARG A 362 -14.11 50.00 -17.70
C ARG A 362 -15.12 49.52 -16.65
N VAL A 363 -16.40 49.69 -16.94
CA VAL A 363 -17.51 49.33 -16.05
C VAL A 363 -18.34 48.13 -16.54
N GLY A 364 -18.01 47.61 -17.72
CA GLY A 364 -18.60 46.44 -18.34
C GLY A 364 -17.84 46.07 -19.62
N VAL A 365 -18.16 44.92 -20.22
CA VAL A 365 -17.54 44.51 -21.50
C VAL A 365 -17.78 45.59 -22.55
N ASN A 366 -16.69 46.14 -23.09
CA ASN A 366 -16.71 47.26 -24.04
C ASN A 366 -17.54 48.46 -23.55
N GLN A 367 -17.54 48.75 -22.25
CA GLN A 367 -18.27 49.88 -21.66
C GLN A 367 -17.30 50.74 -20.85
N TRP A 368 -16.97 51.90 -21.40
CA TRP A 368 -15.98 52.82 -20.87
C TRP A 368 -16.61 54.16 -20.52
N VAL A 369 -16.13 54.76 -19.43
CA VAL A 369 -16.54 56.08 -18.95
C VAL A 369 -15.33 56.83 -18.41
N THR A 370 -15.33 58.16 -18.44
CA THR A 370 -14.22 58.98 -17.95
C THR A 370 -14.08 58.86 -16.43
N GLN A 371 -12.85 58.81 -15.91
CA GLN A 371 -12.61 58.64 -14.47
C GLN A 371 -13.22 59.77 -13.61
N GLU A 372 -13.33 60.96 -14.18
CA GLU A 372 -13.82 62.19 -13.52
C GLU A 372 -15.25 62.10 -12.98
N VAL A 373 -16.06 61.13 -13.43
CA VAL A 373 -17.46 60.99 -12.98
C VAL A 373 -17.61 60.14 -11.71
N PHE A 374 -16.54 59.53 -11.22
CA PHE A 374 -16.57 58.71 -10.02
C PHE A 374 -16.14 59.49 -8.78
N ASP A 375 -16.90 59.33 -7.71
CA ASP A 375 -16.51 59.64 -6.33
C ASP A 375 -16.29 58.32 -5.58
N PHE A 376 -15.24 58.29 -4.76
CA PHE A 376 -14.84 57.13 -3.94
C PHE A 376 -14.94 57.44 -2.45
N SER A 377 -15.70 58.45 -2.06
CA SER A 377 -15.85 58.85 -0.66
C SER A 377 -16.83 58.00 0.15
N SER A 378 -17.64 57.12 -0.49
CA SER A 378 -18.57 56.26 0.26
C SER A 378 -17.82 55.14 0.98
N ALA A 379 -18.30 54.74 2.17
CA ALA A 379 -17.72 53.64 2.93
C ALA A 379 -17.73 52.28 2.19
N SER A 380 -18.57 52.14 1.17
CA SER A 380 -18.67 50.95 0.32
C SER A 380 -17.86 51.03 -0.98
N ASP A 381 -17.22 52.17 -1.25
CA ASP A 381 -16.41 52.39 -2.45
C ASP A 381 -14.98 51.88 -2.22
N VAL A 382 -14.40 51.32 -3.27
CA VAL A 382 -13.03 50.82 -3.33
C VAL A 382 -12.34 51.52 -4.50
N LYS A 383 -11.37 52.38 -4.21
CA LYS A 383 -10.59 53.06 -5.26
C LYS A 383 -9.87 52.02 -6.12
N PRO A 384 -9.83 52.14 -7.45
CA PRO A 384 -9.18 51.16 -8.32
C PRO A 384 -7.72 50.93 -7.94
N GLN A 385 -7.36 49.66 -7.77
CA GLN A 385 -5.99 49.22 -7.53
C GLN A 385 -5.56 48.28 -8.67
N LYS A 386 -4.32 48.45 -9.14
CA LYS A 386 -3.72 47.60 -10.19
C LYS A 386 -3.77 46.14 -9.77
N ILE A 387 -4.24 45.30 -10.68
CA ILE A 387 -4.06 43.86 -10.61
C ILE A 387 -2.71 43.56 -11.26
N ASP A 388 -1.82 42.90 -10.54
CA ASP A 388 -0.63 42.30 -11.12
C ASP A 388 -1.08 41.05 -11.90
N ASP A 389 -1.09 41.11 -13.23
CA ASP A 389 -1.72 40.13 -14.13
C ASP A 389 -0.68 39.18 -14.74
N SER A 390 0.29 38.71 -13.95
CA SER A 390 1.15 37.58 -14.33
C SER A 390 0.73 36.33 -13.57
N ALA A 391 0.11 35.41 -14.32
CA ALA A 391 -0.57 34.16 -13.94
C ALA A 391 -1.84 34.32 -13.07
N LYS A 392 -3.01 34.14 -13.72
CA LYS A 392 -4.33 34.11 -13.07
C LYS A 392 -4.53 32.86 -12.20
N SER A 393 -3.66 31.86 -12.35
CA SER A 393 -3.77 30.59 -11.69
C SER A 393 -2.40 29.89 -11.60
N VAL A 394 -2.28 28.94 -10.68
CA VAL A 394 -1.11 28.05 -10.57
C VAL A 394 -1.49 26.63 -10.94
N GLN A 395 -0.59 25.96 -11.66
CA GLN A 395 -0.82 24.60 -12.12
C GLN A 395 -0.66 23.59 -10.99
N VAL A 396 -1.51 22.58 -10.99
CA VAL A 396 -1.45 21.44 -10.07
C VAL A 396 -0.79 20.26 -10.75
N PHE A 397 0.20 19.67 -10.08
CA PHE A 397 0.93 18.49 -10.55
C PHE A 397 0.48 17.23 -9.83
N ASP A 398 0.54 16.09 -10.54
CA ASP A 398 0.15 14.78 -10.01
C ASP A 398 1.12 14.25 -8.94
N SER A 399 2.35 14.78 -8.91
CA SER A 399 3.45 14.32 -8.07
C SER A 399 4.32 15.50 -7.59
N PRO A 400 4.88 15.47 -6.37
CA PRO A 400 5.88 16.43 -5.92
C PRO A 400 7.30 16.08 -6.39
N VAL A 401 7.48 14.94 -7.07
CA VAL A 401 8.77 14.45 -7.61
C VAL A 401 8.70 14.27 -9.12
N SER A 402 9.86 14.32 -9.78
CA SER A 402 10.00 14.09 -11.22
C SER A 402 9.68 12.64 -11.59
N PRO A 403 9.28 12.37 -12.85
CA PRO A 403 8.71 13.33 -13.79
C PRO A 403 7.30 13.74 -13.35
N GLN A 404 7.04 15.04 -13.29
CA GLN A 404 5.72 15.57 -12.94
C GLN A 404 4.83 15.69 -14.18
N LYS A 405 3.53 15.43 -14.03
CA LYS A 405 2.53 15.72 -15.06
C LYS A 405 1.49 16.71 -14.53
N MET A 406 1.07 17.62 -15.41
CA MET A 406 -0.04 18.52 -15.11
C MET A 406 -1.33 17.72 -15.03
N THR A 407 -2.10 17.90 -13.96
CA THR A 407 -3.42 17.24 -13.80
C THR A 407 -4.51 17.88 -14.65
N GLY A 408 -4.24 19.07 -15.21
CA GLY A 408 -5.22 19.93 -15.86
C GLY A 408 -6.02 20.80 -14.89
N GLN A 409 -5.84 20.64 -13.57
CA GLN A 409 -6.39 21.53 -12.56
C GLN A 409 -5.48 22.75 -12.37
N GLU A 410 -6.11 23.91 -12.27
CA GLU A 410 -5.46 25.19 -12.00
C GLU A 410 -6.12 25.86 -10.78
N LEU A 411 -5.33 26.45 -9.89
CA LEU A 411 -5.83 27.15 -8.71
C LEU A 411 -5.75 28.66 -8.94
N GLU A 412 -6.90 29.35 -8.94
CA GLU A 412 -6.97 30.78 -9.25
C GLU A 412 -6.27 31.64 -8.18
N ASN A 413 -5.61 32.71 -8.61
CA ASN A 413 -4.94 33.68 -7.74
C ASN A 413 -5.96 34.30 -6.75
N GLY A 414 -5.61 34.35 -5.48
CA GLY A 414 -6.49 34.80 -4.39
C GLY A 414 -7.46 33.73 -3.86
N THR A 415 -7.45 32.50 -4.36
CA THR A 415 -8.26 31.41 -3.79
C THR A 415 -7.56 30.74 -2.61
N GLN A 416 -8.34 30.37 -1.59
CA GLN A 416 -7.84 29.68 -0.40
C GLN A 416 -7.95 28.16 -0.55
N TRP A 417 -6.87 27.45 -0.25
CA TRP A 417 -6.81 26.00 -0.34
C TRP A 417 -6.31 25.39 0.96
N ARG A 418 -6.88 24.24 1.30
CA ARG A 418 -6.38 23.41 2.41
C ARG A 418 -5.08 22.77 1.97
N ILE A 419 -4.11 22.76 2.88
CA ILE A 419 -2.82 22.13 2.70
C ILE A 419 -2.75 21.00 3.72
N ASN A 420 -2.57 19.77 3.24
CA ASN A 420 -2.53 18.57 4.09
C ASN A 420 -1.22 17.78 4.00
N GLY A 421 -0.23 18.30 3.29
CA GLY A 421 1.09 17.69 3.15
C GLY A 421 2.11 18.68 2.62
N SER A 422 3.37 18.51 3.00
CA SER A 422 4.50 19.29 2.49
C SER A 422 5.70 18.41 2.15
N VAL A 423 6.47 18.86 1.17
CA VAL A 423 7.74 18.27 0.73
C VAL A 423 8.74 19.41 0.59
N SER A 424 9.94 19.29 1.18
CA SER A 424 10.97 20.33 1.14
C SER A 424 12.06 20.14 0.07
N ASP A 425 12.14 18.95 -0.53
CA ASP A 425 13.18 18.58 -1.52
C ASP A 425 12.55 17.75 -2.65
N GLY A 426 11.58 18.34 -3.36
CA GLY A 426 10.86 17.72 -4.47
C GLY A 426 11.49 18.02 -5.82
N ALA A 427 10.71 17.84 -6.89
CA ALA A 427 11.14 18.04 -8.28
C ALA A 427 11.85 19.40 -8.45
N GLY A 428 13.05 19.37 -9.05
CA GLY A 428 13.88 20.55 -9.26
C GLY A 428 14.49 21.17 -8.00
N GLY A 429 14.50 20.46 -6.86
CA GLY A 429 15.01 20.96 -5.57
C GLY A 429 14.09 21.98 -4.90
N LYS A 430 12.79 21.96 -5.27
CA LYS A 430 11.77 22.91 -4.80
C LYS A 430 10.92 22.30 -3.69
N SER A 431 10.30 23.17 -2.88
CA SER A 431 9.31 22.76 -1.89
C SER A 431 7.89 22.76 -2.47
N TRP A 432 7.09 21.76 -2.09
CA TRP A 432 5.74 21.53 -2.60
C TRP A 432 4.74 21.33 -1.48
N TYR A 433 3.50 21.82 -1.68
CA TYR A 433 2.35 21.60 -0.83
C TYR A 433 1.29 20.73 -1.50
N ARG A 434 0.69 19.83 -0.74
CA ARG A 434 -0.41 18.97 -1.18
C ARG A 434 -1.75 19.65 -0.93
N VAL A 435 -2.52 19.80 -2.00
CA VAL A 435 -3.84 20.45 -2.01
C VAL A 435 -4.99 19.47 -2.29
N SER A 436 -4.69 18.27 -2.75
CA SER A 436 -5.63 17.17 -2.98
C SER A 436 -4.91 15.81 -3.01
N THR A 437 -5.66 14.70 -3.10
CA THR A 437 -5.10 13.33 -3.05
C THR A 437 -3.91 13.13 -3.99
N ASN A 438 -3.96 13.68 -5.20
CA ASN A 438 -2.85 13.65 -6.16
C ASN A 438 -2.60 15.04 -6.75
N GLY A 439 -2.60 16.07 -5.91
CA GLY A 439 -2.45 17.46 -6.36
C GLY A 439 -1.40 18.20 -5.55
N TRP A 440 -0.34 18.63 -6.24
CA TRP A 440 0.81 19.29 -5.67
C TRP A 440 1.05 20.65 -6.33
N VAL A 441 1.35 21.65 -5.50
CA VAL A 441 1.63 23.02 -5.93
C VAL A 441 2.87 23.51 -5.21
N GLU A 442 3.75 24.23 -5.92
CA GLU A 442 4.98 24.77 -5.34
C GLU A 442 4.67 25.71 -4.17
N GLN A 443 5.37 25.54 -3.05
CA GLN A 443 5.13 26.27 -1.80
C GLN A 443 5.21 27.80 -1.99
N THR A 444 6.08 28.28 -2.89
CA THR A 444 6.28 29.71 -3.19
C THR A 444 5.03 30.39 -3.78
N ASN A 445 4.06 29.60 -4.26
CA ASN A 445 2.78 30.09 -4.77
C ASN A 445 1.72 30.33 -3.69
N PHE A 446 2.05 30.18 -2.41
CA PHE A 446 1.15 30.42 -1.29
C PHE A 446 1.56 31.65 -0.48
N ASP A 447 0.58 32.49 -0.18
CA ASP A 447 0.63 33.53 0.85
C ASP A 447 -0.22 33.09 2.04
N PHE A 448 0.21 33.47 3.24
CA PHE A 448 -0.47 33.15 4.50
C PHE A 448 -0.84 34.42 5.28
N SER A 449 -0.88 35.56 4.60
CA SER A 449 -1.17 36.86 5.20
C SER A 449 -2.67 37.18 5.31
N ASP A 450 -3.55 36.41 4.68
CA ASP A 450 -5.00 36.64 4.79
C ASP A 450 -5.57 36.19 6.13
N LYS A 451 -6.67 36.85 6.56
CA LYS A 451 -7.29 36.68 7.89
C LYS A 451 -7.64 35.23 8.25
N TYR A 452 -7.94 34.40 7.26
CA TYR A 452 -8.37 33.01 7.44
C TYR A 452 -7.29 32.00 7.06
N ASP A 453 -6.09 32.47 6.71
CA ASP A 453 -4.96 31.61 6.45
C ASP A 453 -4.38 31.08 7.76
N VAL A 454 -3.89 29.85 7.66
CA VAL A 454 -3.23 29.11 8.72
C VAL A 454 -1.94 28.62 8.12
N GLN A 455 -0.81 29.14 8.59
CA GLN A 455 0.51 28.69 8.15
C GLN A 455 0.60 27.17 8.37
N PRO A 456 1.11 26.38 7.41
CA PRO A 456 1.17 24.94 7.56
C PRO A 456 2.10 24.59 8.72
N GLU A 457 1.52 24.12 9.80
CA GLU A 457 2.25 23.59 10.95
C GLU A 457 2.30 22.07 10.83
N GLU A 458 3.48 21.51 11.10
CA GLU A 458 3.64 20.07 11.23
C GLU A 458 2.74 19.58 12.35
N ILE A 459 1.89 18.62 12.01
CA ILE A 459 1.12 17.92 13.03
C ILE A 459 2.14 17.04 13.74
N LYS A 460 2.57 17.48 14.92
CA LYS A 460 3.14 16.54 15.88
C LYS A 460 1.95 15.74 16.39
N ASP A 461 1.94 14.44 16.11
CA ASP A 461 1.05 13.48 16.75
C ASP A 461 1.23 13.60 18.28
N ASP A 462 0.49 14.50 18.90
CA ASP A 462 0.24 14.56 20.34
C ASP A 462 -1.25 14.31 20.64
N SER A 463 -2.05 13.99 19.60
CA SER A 463 -3.19 13.10 19.76
C SER A 463 -2.65 11.67 19.80
N SER A 464 -2.95 10.97 20.89
CA SER A 464 -3.07 9.52 20.86
C SER A 464 -4.29 9.16 20.00
N ASP A 465 -4.26 9.53 18.72
CA ASP A 465 -5.00 8.78 17.72
C ASP A 465 -4.31 7.43 17.73
N GLU A 466 -5.05 6.37 18.03
CA GLU A 466 -4.55 5.01 17.89
C GLU A 466 -3.93 4.92 16.49
N LYS A 467 -2.59 4.93 16.46
CA LYS A 467 -1.88 4.69 15.23
C LYS A 467 -2.35 3.33 14.79
N ASP A 468 -2.89 3.30 13.59
CA ASP A 468 -3.05 2.07 12.85
C ASP A 468 -1.63 1.55 12.59
N ASP A 469 -1.05 0.93 13.61
CA ASP A 469 0.22 0.22 13.61
C ASP A 469 0.07 -1.13 12.88
N SER A 470 -1.09 -1.34 12.24
CA SER A 470 -1.37 -2.57 11.54
C SER A 470 -0.47 -2.72 10.33
N VAL A 471 0.00 -3.94 10.13
CA VAL A 471 0.89 -4.28 9.03
C VAL A 471 0.33 -5.48 8.29
N GLN A 472 0.06 -5.29 7.01
CA GLN A 472 -0.33 -6.37 6.12
C GLN A 472 0.91 -7.06 5.55
N TRP A 473 1.12 -8.33 5.91
CA TRP A 473 2.24 -9.14 5.46
C TRP A 473 1.79 -10.38 4.70
N SER A 474 2.56 -10.72 3.67
CA SER A 474 2.59 -12.07 3.11
C SER A 474 3.34 -13.01 4.05
N ILE A 475 3.04 -14.31 3.98
CA ILE A 475 3.80 -15.35 4.69
C ILE A 475 5.32 -15.27 4.40
N GLY A 476 5.72 -14.85 3.19
CA GLY A 476 7.13 -14.65 2.84
C GLY A 476 7.80 -13.50 3.61
N GLN A 477 7.08 -12.41 3.87
CA GLN A 477 7.56 -11.30 4.69
C GLN A 477 7.66 -11.73 6.15
N PHE A 478 6.64 -12.40 6.68
CA PHE A 478 6.64 -12.94 8.04
C PHE A 478 7.81 -13.93 8.25
N MET A 479 7.98 -14.92 7.36
CA MET A 479 9.08 -15.88 7.43
C MET A 479 10.44 -15.21 7.32
N SER A 480 10.60 -14.20 6.46
CA SER A 480 11.84 -13.42 6.37
C SER A 480 12.12 -12.66 7.67
N TYR A 481 11.09 -12.09 8.28
CA TYR A 481 11.19 -11.34 9.53
C TYR A 481 11.65 -12.22 10.68
N ILE A 482 11.06 -13.41 10.84
CA ILE A 482 11.42 -14.33 11.92
C ILE A 482 12.73 -15.09 11.67
N THR A 483 13.17 -15.27 10.42
CA THR A 483 14.43 -15.99 10.10
C THR A 483 15.63 -15.09 9.85
N SER A 484 15.44 -13.76 9.72
CA SER A 484 16.53 -12.82 9.41
C SER A 484 17.69 -12.91 10.42
N GLY A 485 18.93 -12.95 9.91
CA GLY A 485 20.14 -13.07 10.74
C GLY A 485 20.35 -14.44 11.39
N THR A 486 19.50 -15.43 11.11
CA THR A 486 19.69 -16.82 11.56
C THR A 486 20.30 -17.68 10.44
N LYS A 487 20.51 -18.97 10.72
CA LYS A 487 20.90 -19.97 9.71
C LYS A 487 19.73 -20.53 8.92
N PHE A 488 18.50 -20.21 9.33
CA PHE A 488 17.31 -20.78 8.74
C PHE A 488 17.05 -20.23 7.35
N THR A 489 16.61 -21.10 6.47
CA THR A 489 16.10 -20.78 5.14
C THR A 489 14.73 -21.41 4.98
N PHE A 490 13.91 -20.92 4.06
CA PHE A 490 12.57 -21.44 3.88
C PHE A 490 12.13 -21.45 2.42
N ASN A 491 11.20 -22.36 2.11
CA ASN A 491 10.44 -22.43 0.86
C ASN A 491 8.95 -22.46 1.17
N ILE A 492 8.17 -21.78 0.32
CA ILE A 492 6.71 -21.74 0.36
C ILE A 492 6.22 -22.45 -0.91
N TYR A 493 5.39 -23.49 -0.75
CA TYR A 493 4.94 -24.34 -1.86
C TYR A 493 3.53 -24.02 -2.35
N ASP A 494 2.71 -23.38 -1.51
CA ASP A 494 1.33 -23.02 -1.80
C ASP A 494 1.12 -21.49 -1.74
N ASP A 495 0.04 -21.01 -2.35
CA ASP A 495 -0.33 -19.59 -2.29
C ASP A 495 -1.12 -19.28 -1.00
N PHE A 496 -0.61 -18.36 -0.19
CA PHE A 496 -1.24 -17.90 1.05
C PHE A 496 -1.79 -16.49 0.89
N GLU A 497 -2.90 -16.21 1.57
CA GLU A 497 -3.43 -14.85 1.65
C GLU A 497 -2.53 -13.97 2.53
N MET A 498 -2.63 -12.66 2.33
CA MET A 498 -1.93 -11.71 3.20
C MET A 498 -2.68 -11.61 4.52
N TYR A 499 -1.94 -11.53 5.62
CA TYR A 499 -2.50 -11.37 6.95
C TYR A 499 -2.28 -9.94 7.46
N ASN A 500 -3.30 -9.38 8.10
CA ASN A 500 -3.24 -8.06 8.73
C ASN A 500 -2.94 -8.26 10.20
N PHE A 501 -1.74 -7.90 10.64
CA PHE A 501 -1.43 -7.83 12.07
C PHE A 501 -1.82 -6.47 12.60
N ASP A 502 -2.43 -6.37 13.78
CA ASP A 502 -2.70 -5.08 14.44
C ASP A 502 -1.43 -4.30 14.76
N GLN A 503 -0.32 -5.02 14.98
CA GLN A 503 1.02 -4.50 15.23
C GLN A 503 2.05 -5.48 14.69
N GLU A 504 3.27 -5.01 14.41
CA GLU A 504 4.37 -5.94 14.10
C GLU A 504 4.52 -7.00 15.20
N PRO A 505 4.53 -8.30 14.87
CA PRO A 505 4.65 -9.37 15.85
C PRO A 505 6.01 -9.31 16.54
N ASP A 506 6.03 -9.49 17.85
CA ASP A 506 7.23 -9.51 18.67
C ASP A 506 7.26 -10.73 19.60
N GLY A 507 8.44 -11.11 20.06
CA GLY A 507 8.61 -12.27 20.93
C GLY A 507 9.63 -13.26 20.40
N ASN A 508 9.51 -14.51 20.85
CA ASN A 508 10.43 -15.56 20.46
C ASN A 508 10.12 -16.04 19.04
N ALA A 509 11.10 -16.07 18.14
CA ALA A 509 10.85 -16.43 16.74
C ALA A 509 10.31 -17.85 16.55
N LEU A 510 10.63 -18.81 17.43
CA LEU A 510 10.04 -20.15 17.39
C LEU A 510 8.59 -20.13 17.83
N ASP A 511 8.25 -19.34 18.84
CA ASP A 511 6.88 -19.20 19.34
C ASP A 511 5.98 -18.54 18.29
N LEU A 512 6.44 -17.42 17.72
CA LEU A 512 5.82 -16.77 16.57
C LEU A 512 5.64 -17.76 15.41
N PHE A 513 6.61 -18.63 15.15
CA PHE A 513 6.52 -19.63 14.07
C PHE A 513 5.52 -20.76 14.35
N LEU A 514 5.43 -21.26 15.58
CA LEU A 514 4.62 -22.43 15.91
C LEU A 514 3.17 -22.09 16.27
N ASN A 515 2.95 -20.89 16.78
CA ASN A 515 1.66 -20.46 17.30
C ASN A 515 1.05 -19.39 16.40
N ASP A 516 1.60 -18.17 16.41
CA ASP A 516 1.01 -17.03 15.70
C ASP A 516 0.97 -17.28 14.19
N GLY A 517 2.10 -17.60 13.56
CA GLY A 517 2.17 -17.85 12.13
C GLY A 517 1.30 -19.03 11.67
N VAL A 518 1.17 -20.08 12.48
CA VAL A 518 0.27 -21.22 12.18
C VAL A 518 -1.18 -20.78 12.27
N SER A 519 -1.55 -19.97 13.28
CA SER A 519 -2.90 -19.43 13.46
C SER A 519 -3.27 -18.46 12.34
N ASP A 520 -2.38 -17.52 12.05
CA ASP A 520 -2.63 -16.37 11.17
C ASP A 520 -2.65 -16.75 9.69
N TYR A 521 -1.77 -17.67 9.26
CA TYR A 521 -1.66 -18.09 7.87
C TYR A 521 -2.17 -19.50 7.60
N GLY A 522 -2.46 -20.29 8.64
CA GLY A 522 -2.98 -21.66 8.47
C GLY A 522 -2.02 -22.63 7.78
N TYR A 523 -0.70 -22.41 7.87
CA TYR A 523 0.27 -23.32 7.25
C TYR A 523 0.54 -24.55 8.11
N GLU A 524 1.02 -25.57 7.44
CA GLU A 524 1.72 -26.70 8.01
C GLU A 524 3.14 -26.77 7.46
N PHE A 525 4.05 -27.38 8.22
CA PHE A 525 5.46 -27.39 7.83
C PHE A 525 6.12 -28.76 7.91
N THR A 526 7.16 -28.93 7.08
CA THR A 526 8.19 -29.95 7.27
C THR A 526 9.54 -29.26 7.38
N VAL A 527 10.50 -29.92 8.03
CA VAL A 527 11.85 -29.39 8.23
C VAL A 527 12.90 -30.38 7.78
N ASP A 528 13.91 -29.86 7.09
CA ASP A 528 15.17 -30.55 6.86
C ASP A 528 16.28 -29.72 7.53
N ASN A 529 16.62 -30.10 8.75
CA ASN A 529 17.57 -29.36 9.58
C ASN A 529 17.23 -27.85 9.67
N TYR A 530 18.04 -26.99 9.06
CA TYR A 530 17.85 -25.53 9.04
C TYR A 530 17.05 -25.02 7.82
N HIS A 531 16.38 -25.90 7.09
CA HIS A 531 15.51 -25.55 5.98
C HIS A 531 14.06 -25.88 6.29
N ILE A 532 13.17 -24.89 6.21
CA ILE A 532 11.74 -24.99 6.51
C ILE A 532 10.95 -25.04 5.20
N ASN A 533 10.04 -26.00 5.05
CA ASN A 533 9.15 -26.10 3.90
C ASN A 533 7.71 -25.90 4.37
N LEU A 534 7.00 -24.91 3.80
CA LEU A 534 5.66 -24.49 4.20
C LEU A 534 4.61 -24.89 3.15
N PHE A 535 3.50 -25.44 3.62
CA PHE A 535 2.38 -25.96 2.82
C PHE A 535 1.06 -25.56 3.47
N LYS A 536 -0.05 -25.50 2.74
CA LYS A 536 -1.38 -25.41 3.36
C LYS A 536 -1.74 -26.67 4.13
N LYS A 537 -1.28 -27.81 3.63
CA LYS A 537 -1.50 -29.13 4.24
C LYS A 537 -0.37 -30.07 3.82
N ILE A 538 0.30 -30.69 4.78
CA ILE A 538 1.30 -31.74 4.54
C ILE A 538 0.65 -33.13 4.45
N GLY A 539 1.36 -34.04 3.81
CA GLY A 539 0.95 -35.44 3.67
C GLY A 539 0.08 -35.71 2.44
N SER A 540 -0.08 -36.99 2.14
CA SER A 540 -0.83 -37.49 0.98
C SER A 540 -2.14 -38.13 1.41
N ASP A 541 -3.18 -37.99 0.59
CA ASP A 541 -4.46 -38.62 0.82
C ASP A 541 -4.51 -40.07 0.31
N ASN A 542 -5.37 -40.90 0.93
CA ASN A 542 -5.53 -42.33 0.62
C ASN A 542 -4.23 -43.14 0.72
N SER A 543 -3.35 -42.75 1.63
CA SER A 543 -2.01 -43.30 1.76
C SER A 543 -1.98 -44.62 2.53
N PHE A 544 -3.00 -44.93 3.33
CA PHE A 544 -3.06 -46.19 4.09
C PHE A 544 -4.48 -46.71 4.28
N ALA A 545 -4.57 -48.02 4.54
CA ALA A 545 -5.74 -48.65 5.15
C ALA A 545 -5.32 -49.52 6.35
N PHE A 546 -5.88 -49.23 7.52
CA PHE A 546 -5.73 -50.02 8.74
C PHE A 546 -7.00 -50.83 8.99
N VAL A 547 -6.85 -52.13 9.24
CA VAL A 547 -7.97 -53.05 9.49
C VAL A 547 -7.81 -53.63 10.89
N ASP A 548 -8.86 -53.50 11.71
CA ASP A 548 -8.86 -54.02 13.08
C ASP A 548 -8.51 -55.52 13.12
N SER A 549 -7.48 -55.85 13.91
CA SER A 549 -6.89 -57.18 14.08
C SER A 549 -6.29 -57.80 12.81
N GLY A 550 -6.10 -56.99 11.77
CA GLY A 550 -5.33 -57.33 10.57
C GLY A 550 -3.89 -56.85 10.70
N ASN A 551 -3.66 -55.57 10.41
CA ASN A 551 -2.34 -54.92 10.41
C ASN A 551 -2.10 -54.01 11.62
N VAL A 552 -3.05 -53.95 12.57
CA VAL A 552 -2.94 -53.19 13.81
C VAL A 552 -2.99 -54.15 15.00
N SER A 553 -2.04 -54.02 15.92
CA SER A 553 -1.89 -54.91 17.09
C SER A 553 -2.78 -54.49 18.25
N LYS A 554 -3.03 -53.18 18.37
CA LYS A 554 -3.88 -52.59 19.42
C LYS A 554 -4.49 -51.27 18.97
N ILE A 555 -5.77 -51.09 19.27
CA ILE A 555 -6.51 -49.83 19.09
C ILE A 555 -6.89 -49.31 20.47
N SER A 556 -6.50 -48.08 20.78
CA SER A 556 -7.01 -47.34 21.92
C SER A 556 -7.71 -46.07 21.46
N THR A 557 -8.89 -45.82 22.03
CA THR A 557 -9.70 -44.64 21.73
C THR A 557 -9.88 -43.83 22.99
N THR A 558 -9.65 -42.53 22.89
CA THR A 558 -9.97 -41.56 23.93
C THR A 558 -10.98 -40.56 23.36
N ASN A 559 -12.06 -40.31 24.08
CA ASN A 559 -13.07 -39.31 23.74
C ASN A 559 -13.11 -38.25 24.82
N ASP A 560 -13.07 -36.99 24.42
CA ASP A 560 -13.29 -35.84 25.29
C ASP A 560 -14.57 -35.10 24.88
N ASP A 561 -15.62 -35.29 25.68
CA ASP A 561 -16.93 -34.70 25.49
C ASP A 561 -17.06 -33.34 26.23
N THR A 562 -16.04 -32.94 27.01
CA THR A 562 -16.09 -31.70 27.81
C THR A 562 -15.93 -30.44 26.97
N SER A 563 -15.34 -30.59 25.79
CA SER A 563 -15.09 -29.51 24.84
C SER A 563 -16.33 -29.11 24.03
N ILE A 564 -17.38 -29.95 23.97
CA ILE A 564 -18.57 -29.72 23.14
C ILE A 564 -19.21 -28.36 23.42
N LYS A 565 -19.52 -27.62 22.35
CA LYS A 565 -20.27 -26.36 22.33
C LYS A 565 -21.30 -26.41 21.20
N THR A 566 -22.52 -25.97 21.46
CA THR A 566 -23.63 -26.04 20.48
C THR A 566 -24.22 -24.67 20.13
N HIS A 567 -23.73 -23.61 20.76
CA HIS A 567 -24.17 -22.24 20.54
C HIS A 567 -22.99 -21.28 20.64
N ILE A 568 -22.96 -20.26 19.78
CA ILE A 568 -21.94 -19.22 19.80
C ILE A 568 -22.51 -17.88 19.31
N LEU A 569 -22.01 -16.80 19.92
CA LEU A 569 -22.27 -15.41 19.56
C LEU A 569 -20.96 -14.76 19.11
N GLY A 570 -21.03 -13.85 18.14
CA GLY A 570 -19.84 -13.12 17.72
C GLY A 570 -20.09 -11.81 16.99
N GLU A 571 -19.03 -11.06 16.78
CA GLU A 571 -19.05 -9.73 16.15
C GLU A 571 -17.80 -9.42 15.32
N PHE A 572 -17.96 -8.46 14.39
CA PHE A 572 -16.85 -7.76 13.74
C PHE A 572 -17.16 -6.26 13.60
N SER A 573 -16.12 -5.44 13.48
CA SER A 573 -16.22 -3.99 13.30
C SER A 573 -16.05 -3.59 11.83
N GLN A 574 -17.02 -2.87 11.27
CA GLN A 574 -16.99 -2.35 9.90
C GLN A 574 -16.84 -0.82 9.92
N LYS A 575 -15.83 -0.30 9.21
CA LYS A 575 -15.68 1.15 8.99
C LYS A 575 -16.69 1.64 7.93
N ILE A 576 -17.44 2.70 8.23
CA ILE A 576 -18.39 3.31 7.29
C ILE A 576 -17.84 4.63 6.78
N ASP A 577 -17.68 4.73 5.46
CA ASP A 577 -17.29 5.96 4.78
C ASP A 577 -18.43 7.00 4.87
N SER A 578 -18.13 8.24 5.26
CA SER A 578 -19.13 9.24 5.67
C SER A 578 -19.98 9.84 4.54
N SER A 579 -19.97 9.25 3.34
CA SER A 579 -20.66 9.79 2.15
C SER A 579 -22.18 9.55 2.12
N ASP A 580 -22.73 8.70 2.99
CA ASP A 580 -24.14 8.27 2.94
C ASP A 580 -25.04 8.85 4.05
N LYS A 581 -24.80 10.10 4.49
CA LYS A 581 -25.73 10.83 5.37
C LYS A 581 -26.28 12.10 4.73
N ASN A 582 -27.46 11.98 4.13
CA ASN A 582 -28.43 13.08 4.07
C ASN A 582 -28.98 13.33 5.48
N SER A 583 -28.26 14.09 6.31
CA SER A 583 -28.82 14.65 7.54
C SER A 583 -28.07 15.90 7.97
N SER A 584 -28.79 17.01 8.01
CA SER A 584 -28.33 18.30 8.54
C SER A 584 -28.31 18.23 10.07
N ASP A 585 -27.22 17.74 10.64
CA ASP A 585 -26.71 18.11 11.97
C ASP A 585 -25.62 17.12 12.37
N SER A 586 -24.35 17.49 12.16
CA SER A 586 -23.29 17.30 13.15
C SER A 586 -21.99 17.86 12.60
N MET A 587 -21.44 18.85 13.30
CA MET A 587 -20.02 19.14 13.26
C MET A 587 -19.32 18.05 14.07
N ASN A 588 -18.64 17.14 13.38
CA ASN A 588 -17.45 16.37 13.79
C ASN A 588 -17.37 15.16 12.84
N GLY A 589 -16.39 15.17 11.94
CA GLY A 589 -16.08 14.04 11.07
C GLY A 589 -15.27 13.03 11.87
N ASP A 590 -15.99 12.18 12.60
CA ASP A 590 -15.45 11.02 13.30
C ASP A 590 -15.84 9.79 12.47
N ASP A 591 -14.88 8.91 12.16
CA ASP A 591 -15.10 7.65 11.45
C ASP A 591 -16.01 6.79 12.33
N SER A 592 -17.31 6.72 12.03
CA SER A 592 -18.22 5.91 12.84
C SER A 592 -18.07 4.44 12.47
N GLU A 593 -17.41 3.67 13.33
CA GLU A 593 -17.38 2.20 13.26
C GLU A 593 -18.76 1.61 13.56
N GLN A 594 -19.19 0.65 12.77
CA GLN A 594 -20.41 -0.13 13.00
C GLN A 594 -20.02 -1.55 13.40
N VAL A 595 -20.42 -1.95 14.61
CA VAL A 595 -20.32 -3.34 15.08
C VAL A 595 -21.45 -4.17 14.47
N ILE A 596 -21.11 -5.27 13.80
CA ILE A 596 -22.05 -6.22 13.22
C ILE A 596 -21.97 -7.52 14.02
N THR A 597 -23.12 -7.99 14.52
CA THR A 597 -23.20 -9.20 15.33
C THR A 597 -23.92 -10.34 14.62
N ALA A 598 -23.56 -11.57 14.98
CA ALA A 598 -24.18 -12.81 14.54
C ALA A 598 -24.34 -13.81 15.70
N GLU A 599 -25.23 -14.78 15.48
CA GLU A 599 -25.54 -15.87 16.40
C GLU A 599 -25.65 -17.16 15.59
N TYR A 600 -25.04 -18.24 16.08
CA TYR A 600 -25.11 -19.54 15.46
C TYR A 600 -25.43 -20.63 16.48
N THR A 601 -26.37 -21.50 16.13
CA THR A 601 -26.73 -22.70 16.91
C THR A 601 -26.52 -23.93 16.03
N SER A 602 -25.70 -24.85 16.51
CA SER A 602 -25.45 -26.13 15.84
C SER A 602 -26.72 -26.98 15.76
N PRO A 603 -26.94 -27.76 14.67
CA PRO A 603 -27.96 -28.81 14.63
C PRO A 603 -27.84 -29.85 15.76
N HIS A 604 -26.63 -30.06 16.31
CA HIS A 604 -26.34 -30.95 17.43
C HIS A 604 -26.89 -30.43 18.78
N VAL A 605 -27.44 -29.21 18.82
CA VAL A 605 -28.22 -28.69 19.96
C VAL A 605 -29.37 -29.62 20.36
N ASN A 606 -29.92 -30.38 19.40
CA ASN A 606 -30.99 -31.33 19.65
C ASN A 606 -30.51 -32.56 20.44
N LEU A 607 -29.22 -32.86 20.41
CA LEU A 607 -28.59 -33.97 21.13
C LEU A 607 -28.05 -33.52 22.49
N TYR A 608 -27.28 -32.43 22.51
CA TYR A 608 -26.54 -32.00 23.71
C TYR A 608 -27.21 -30.86 24.49
N GLY A 609 -28.28 -30.28 23.97
CA GLY A 609 -28.84 -29.03 24.50
C GLY A 609 -28.02 -27.82 24.08
N ILE A 610 -28.40 -26.63 24.56
CA ILE A 610 -27.66 -25.38 24.35
C ILE A 610 -26.47 -25.35 25.30
N ILE A 611 -25.26 -25.29 24.74
CA ILE A 611 -24.00 -25.16 25.45
C ILE A 611 -23.24 -24.01 24.76
N ASP A 612 -23.16 -22.87 25.44
CA ASP A 612 -22.58 -21.65 24.89
C ASP A 612 -21.06 -21.71 24.87
N ASP A 613 -20.46 -21.32 23.75
CA ASP A 613 -19.03 -21.04 23.61
C ASP A 613 -18.69 -19.60 24.01
N GLU A 614 -17.39 -19.33 24.16
CA GLU A 614 -16.89 -17.98 24.38
C GLU A 614 -17.26 -17.05 23.22
N TYR A 615 -17.65 -15.82 23.57
CA TYR A 615 -18.00 -14.77 22.61
C TYR A 615 -16.86 -14.56 21.61
N PHE A 616 -17.17 -14.59 20.33
CA PHE A 616 -16.19 -14.58 19.25
C PHE A 616 -16.06 -13.19 18.63
N THR A 617 -14.89 -12.59 18.75
CA THR A 617 -14.55 -11.37 18.00
C THR A 617 -13.75 -11.76 16.78
N ASP A 618 -14.16 -11.26 15.61
CA ASP A 618 -13.56 -11.57 14.33
C ASP A 618 -13.07 -10.29 13.66
N ASP A 619 -11.77 -10.05 13.71
CA ASP A 619 -11.15 -8.86 13.11
C ASP A 619 -10.89 -9.03 11.60
N SER A 620 -11.13 -10.24 11.07
CA SER A 620 -10.91 -10.58 9.66
C SER A 620 -12.18 -10.52 8.81
N ALA A 621 -13.35 -10.74 9.41
CA ALA A 621 -14.61 -10.72 8.70
C ALA A 621 -14.93 -9.34 8.13
N SER A 622 -15.28 -9.30 6.85
CA SER A 622 -15.73 -8.11 6.14
C SER A 622 -17.24 -8.06 5.94
N SER A 623 -17.92 -9.17 6.25
CA SER A 623 -19.36 -9.35 6.07
C SER A 623 -19.97 -10.26 7.14
N LYS A 624 -21.29 -10.13 7.35
CA LYS A 624 -22.03 -10.99 8.29
C LYS A 624 -22.00 -12.47 7.90
N ASP A 625 -21.99 -12.77 6.61
CA ASP A 625 -21.97 -14.15 6.12
C ASP A 625 -20.59 -14.82 6.37
N GLU A 626 -19.52 -14.04 6.24
CA GLU A 626 -18.15 -14.45 6.57
C GLU A 626 -17.99 -14.70 8.08
N LEU A 627 -18.45 -13.76 8.92
CA LEU A 627 -18.52 -13.95 10.38
C LEU A 627 -19.29 -15.24 10.73
N LEU A 628 -20.44 -15.48 10.10
CA LEU A 628 -21.24 -16.68 10.36
C LEU A 628 -20.51 -17.97 9.93
N GLN A 629 -19.69 -17.92 8.89
CA GLN A 629 -18.89 -19.05 8.45
C GLN A 629 -17.75 -19.34 9.43
N HIS A 630 -17.00 -18.31 9.83
CA HIS A 630 -15.93 -18.46 10.83
C HIS A 630 -16.46 -18.96 12.18
N MET A 631 -17.63 -18.48 12.62
CA MET A 631 -18.31 -18.99 13.83
C MET A 631 -18.67 -20.48 13.73
N LYS A 632 -19.04 -20.97 12.55
CA LYS A 632 -19.31 -22.41 12.34
C LYS A 632 -18.03 -23.23 12.36
N ASP A 633 -16.97 -22.72 11.77
CA ASP A 633 -15.68 -23.42 11.67
C ASP A 633 -14.97 -23.48 13.04
N LYS A 634 -15.17 -22.46 13.89
CA LYS A 634 -14.69 -22.44 15.28
C LYS A 634 -15.47 -23.39 16.19
N LEU A 635 -16.79 -23.50 16.02
CA LEU A 635 -17.66 -24.18 17.00
C LEU A 635 -17.39 -25.70 17.04
N GLN A 636 -16.85 -26.19 18.16
CA GLN A 636 -16.62 -27.61 18.39
C GLN A 636 -17.91 -28.30 18.87
N ASP A 637 -18.78 -28.67 17.94
CA ASP A 637 -20.12 -29.23 18.23
C ASP A 637 -20.20 -30.76 18.29
N TYR A 638 -19.05 -31.42 18.27
CA TYR A 638 -18.86 -32.86 18.43
C TYR A 638 -17.71 -33.16 19.41
N PRO A 639 -17.67 -34.34 20.05
CA PRO A 639 -16.57 -34.70 20.95
C PRO A 639 -15.24 -34.83 20.21
N LEU A 640 -14.15 -34.44 20.86
CA LEU A 640 -12.81 -34.64 20.35
C LEU A 640 -12.40 -36.10 20.56
N THR A 641 -12.31 -36.86 19.47
CA THR A 641 -11.87 -38.26 19.49
C THR A 641 -10.43 -38.40 19.01
N GLN A 642 -9.60 -39.04 19.83
CA GLN A 642 -8.24 -39.45 19.49
C GLN A 642 -8.19 -40.98 19.39
N ILE A 643 -7.67 -41.48 18.27
CA ILE A 643 -7.36 -42.90 18.11
C ILE A 643 -5.84 -43.05 18.10
N THR A 644 -5.34 -43.96 18.92
CA THR A 644 -3.94 -44.37 18.92
C THR A 644 -3.86 -45.85 18.57
N LEU A 645 -3.05 -46.16 17.56
CA LEU A 645 -2.84 -47.51 17.04
C LEU A 645 -1.39 -47.93 17.27
N GLU A 646 -1.17 -49.14 17.76
CA GLU A 646 0.14 -49.82 17.67
C GLU A 646 0.16 -50.60 16.34
N TYR A 647 1.09 -50.26 15.45
CA TYR A 647 1.14 -50.83 14.09
C TYR A 647 2.34 -51.77 13.91
N HIS A 648 2.09 -52.92 13.28
CA HIS A 648 3.12 -53.87 12.95
C HIS A 648 3.97 -53.41 11.76
N GLU A 649 5.14 -52.85 12.02
CA GLU A 649 6.16 -52.62 11.01
C GLU A 649 6.85 -53.95 10.65
N PHE A 650 6.26 -54.73 9.74
CA PHE A 650 6.83 -56.01 9.32
C PHE A 650 8.19 -55.81 8.63
N LYS A 651 9.29 -56.20 9.31
CA LYS A 651 10.64 -56.18 8.72
C LYS A 651 10.73 -57.13 7.52
N LYS A 652 10.91 -56.53 6.33
CA LYS A 652 11.32 -57.11 5.02
C LYS A 652 10.46 -58.27 4.47
N ASN A 653 9.95 -58.09 3.25
CA ASN A 653 9.20 -59.04 2.42
C ASN A 653 7.73 -59.30 2.81
N ASN A 654 6.98 -58.27 3.21
CA ASN A 654 5.52 -58.37 3.27
C ASN A 654 4.87 -57.43 2.24
N LEU A 655 3.94 -57.96 1.44
CA LEU A 655 3.25 -57.29 0.31
C LEU A 655 2.49 -56.01 0.69
N LEU A 656 2.40 -55.68 1.98
CA LEU A 656 1.67 -54.54 2.54
C LEU A 656 2.53 -53.27 2.70
N GLN A 657 3.87 -53.36 2.68
CA GLN A 657 4.73 -52.16 2.63
C GLN A 657 4.61 -51.40 1.29
N SER A 658 4.18 -52.07 0.21
CA SER A 658 3.97 -51.41 -1.09
C SER A 658 2.60 -50.76 -1.24
N VAL A 659 1.74 -50.80 -0.22
CA VAL A 659 0.35 -50.30 -0.29
C VAL A 659 0.03 -49.23 0.77
N ASN A 660 0.74 -49.22 1.91
CA ASN A 660 0.53 -48.22 2.97
C ASN A 660 1.77 -47.32 3.15
N ASP A 661 1.63 -46.03 2.84
CA ASP A 661 2.59 -44.98 3.17
C ASP A 661 2.17 -44.28 4.48
N VAL A 662 2.89 -44.59 5.56
CA VAL A 662 2.59 -44.15 6.92
C VAL A 662 3.52 -43.00 7.31
N GLY A 663 3.22 -41.80 6.79
CA GLY A 663 3.91 -40.55 7.09
C GLY A 663 3.08 -39.60 7.95
N ILE A 664 3.74 -38.68 8.64
CA ILE A 664 3.06 -37.59 9.37
C ILE A 664 2.23 -36.75 8.38
N GLY A 665 0.98 -36.44 8.74
CA GLY A 665 0.05 -35.71 7.89
C GLY A 665 -0.66 -36.54 6.82
N ASN A 666 -0.20 -37.77 6.51
CA ASN A 666 -0.89 -38.65 5.57
C ASN A 666 -2.30 -39.00 6.09
N SER A 667 -3.25 -39.11 5.17
CA SER A 667 -4.62 -39.53 5.47
C SER A 667 -4.95 -40.89 4.83
N GLY A 668 -5.91 -41.60 5.40
CA GLY A 668 -6.28 -42.95 4.99
C GLY A 668 -7.47 -43.47 5.77
N PHE A 669 -7.77 -44.75 5.63
CA PHE A 669 -8.96 -45.36 6.22
C PHE A 669 -8.61 -46.28 7.39
N ILE A 670 -9.36 -46.17 8.49
CA ILE A 670 -9.41 -47.16 9.57
C ILE A 670 -10.72 -47.94 9.40
N LYS A 671 -10.61 -49.23 9.12
CA LYS A 671 -11.73 -50.13 8.86
C LYS A 671 -11.95 -51.05 10.06
N ASP A 672 -13.16 -51.06 10.58
CA ASP A 672 -13.58 -52.11 11.52
C ASP A 672 -14.03 -53.37 10.76
N ARG A 673 -14.34 -54.45 11.50
CA ARG A 673 -14.86 -55.69 10.90
C ARG A 673 -16.37 -55.65 10.61
N TYR A 674 -17.02 -54.50 10.81
CA TYR A 674 -18.47 -54.28 10.66
C TYR A 674 -18.81 -53.30 9.54
N ASP A 675 -17.89 -53.10 8.59
CA ASP A 675 -18.06 -52.35 7.35
C ASP A 675 -18.16 -50.82 7.55
N ILE A 676 -17.55 -50.30 8.62
CA ILE A 676 -17.44 -48.86 8.88
C ILE A 676 -16.01 -48.40 8.59
N ASP A 677 -15.90 -47.58 7.55
CA ASP A 677 -14.65 -46.95 7.10
C ASP A 677 -14.54 -45.54 7.69
N ILE A 678 -13.52 -45.32 8.51
CA ILE A 678 -13.25 -44.03 9.14
C ILE A 678 -12.11 -43.36 8.39
N SER A 679 -12.35 -42.20 7.79
CA SER A 679 -11.27 -41.38 7.27
C SER A 679 -10.52 -40.73 8.43
N ALA A 680 -9.21 -40.96 8.52
CA ALA A 680 -8.37 -40.47 9.59
C ALA A 680 -7.07 -39.89 9.04
N ARG A 681 -6.52 -38.89 9.73
CA ARG A 681 -5.23 -38.26 9.40
C ARG A 681 -4.25 -38.44 10.53
N ILE A 682 -3.03 -38.85 10.19
CA ILE A 682 -1.96 -39.04 11.18
C ILE A 682 -1.48 -37.66 11.65
N ILE A 683 -1.68 -37.34 12.93
CA ILE A 683 -1.22 -36.08 13.52
C ILE A 683 0.02 -36.25 14.40
N GLU A 684 0.31 -37.46 14.85
CA GLU A 684 1.47 -37.77 15.67
C GLU A 684 1.94 -39.21 15.42
N ILE A 685 3.25 -39.40 15.39
CA ILE A 685 3.90 -40.71 15.30
C ILE A 685 5.00 -40.78 16.36
N THR A 686 4.99 -41.83 17.16
CA THR A 686 6.12 -42.22 18.01
C THR A 686 6.82 -43.41 17.38
N LYS A 687 8.05 -43.20 16.90
CA LYS A 687 8.92 -44.22 16.32
C LYS A 687 9.96 -44.67 17.34
N TYR A 688 10.20 -45.97 17.39
CA TYR A 688 11.27 -46.56 18.19
C TYR A 688 12.42 -46.98 17.27
N LEU A 689 13.27 -46.02 16.88
CA LEU A 689 14.36 -46.21 15.91
C LEU A 689 15.37 -47.27 16.38
N HIS A 690 15.48 -47.44 17.69
CA HIS A 690 16.13 -48.58 18.33
C HIS A 690 15.32 -48.95 19.58
N SER A 691 14.87 -50.21 19.70
CA SER A 691 14.21 -50.70 20.91
C SER A 691 14.72 -52.09 21.26
N PRO A 692 15.41 -52.26 22.40
CA PRO A 692 15.85 -53.57 22.88
C PRO A 692 14.69 -54.53 23.16
N THR A 693 13.50 -54.00 23.43
CA THR A 693 12.27 -54.76 23.71
C THR A 693 11.37 -54.93 22.48
N ASN A 694 11.83 -54.50 21.30
CA ASN A 694 11.07 -54.54 20.04
C ASN A 694 9.70 -53.86 20.14
N LYS A 695 9.61 -52.67 20.76
CA LYS A 695 8.38 -51.89 20.76
C LYS A 695 7.95 -51.53 19.33
N GLU A 696 6.64 -51.53 19.12
CA GLU A 696 6.02 -51.16 17.86
C GLU A 696 5.82 -49.63 17.78
N PRO A 697 5.89 -49.02 16.59
CA PRO A 697 5.53 -47.62 16.43
C PRO A 697 4.09 -47.35 16.85
N GLU A 698 3.89 -46.21 17.51
CA GLU A 698 2.56 -45.73 17.90
C GLU A 698 2.14 -44.61 16.93
N ILE A 699 0.94 -44.73 16.37
CA ILE A 699 0.38 -43.77 15.42
C ILE A 699 -0.87 -43.17 16.06
N THR A 700 -0.93 -41.85 16.10
CA THR A 700 -2.04 -41.09 16.64
C THR A 700 -2.74 -40.32 15.53
N PHE A 701 -4.06 -40.44 15.49
CA PHE A 701 -4.92 -39.73 14.56
C PHE A 701 -5.64 -38.60 15.28
N GLY A 702 -5.70 -37.44 14.63
CA GLY A 702 -6.26 -36.21 15.18
C GLY A 702 -7.58 -35.89 14.53
N ASN A 703 -8.49 -35.35 15.35
CA ASN A 703 -9.84 -34.91 15.01
C ASN A 703 -10.45 -35.65 13.81
N ILE A 704 -11.08 -36.79 14.08
CA ILE A 704 -11.82 -37.55 13.06
C ILE A 704 -13.02 -36.70 12.64
N ILE A 705 -12.87 -35.95 11.54
CA ILE A 705 -13.94 -35.12 10.97
C ILE A 705 -14.93 -36.05 10.27
N GLY A 706 -16.15 -36.10 10.80
CA GLY A 706 -17.27 -36.87 10.26
C GLY A 706 -18.14 -37.51 11.33
N ASP A 707 -19.27 -38.08 10.90
CA ASP A 707 -20.35 -38.79 11.61
C ASP A 707 -19.88 -39.96 12.50
N PHE A 708 -18.63 -40.02 12.95
CA PHE A 708 -18.07 -41.15 13.67
C PHE A 708 -18.56 -41.23 15.12
N ALA A 709 -18.71 -40.10 15.82
CA ALA A 709 -19.29 -40.07 17.16
C ALA A 709 -20.77 -40.51 17.14
N ASP A 710 -21.53 -40.07 16.14
CA ASP A 710 -22.91 -40.47 15.89
C ASP A 710 -23.00 -41.93 15.42
N THR A 711 -22.07 -42.39 14.58
CA THR A 711 -21.96 -43.81 14.16
C THR A 711 -21.62 -44.71 15.35
N LEU A 712 -20.74 -44.30 16.27
CA LEU A 712 -20.37 -45.07 17.47
C LEU A 712 -21.48 -45.04 18.53
N SER A 713 -22.20 -43.92 18.65
CA SER A 713 -23.43 -43.79 19.46
C SER A 713 -24.56 -44.69 18.93
N GLN A 714 -24.73 -44.75 17.60
CA GLN A 714 -25.64 -45.67 16.91
C GLN A 714 -25.21 -47.14 17.06
N LEU A 715 -23.91 -47.45 17.02
CA LEU A 715 -23.39 -48.79 17.26
C LEU A 715 -23.57 -49.24 18.72
N ASN A 716 -23.31 -48.37 19.70
CA ASN A 716 -23.52 -48.69 21.11
C ASN A 716 -25.01 -48.86 21.46
N SER A 717 -25.90 -48.09 20.81
CA SER A 717 -27.35 -48.27 20.95
C SER A 717 -27.86 -49.52 20.22
N ASN A 718 -27.30 -49.86 19.06
CA ASN A 718 -27.62 -51.09 18.33
C ASN A 718 -27.04 -52.36 18.98
N ALA A 719 -25.88 -52.30 19.62
CA ALA A 719 -25.32 -53.40 20.41
C ALA A 719 -26.16 -53.66 21.68
N ARG A 720 -26.67 -52.60 22.33
CA ARG A 720 -27.61 -52.72 23.47
C ARG A 720 -28.99 -53.24 23.07
N ASN A 721 -29.52 -52.85 21.90
CA ASN A 721 -30.81 -53.35 21.40
C ASN A 721 -30.73 -54.78 20.83
N SER A 722 -29.58 -55.19 20.29
CA SER A 722 -29.35 -56.57 19.83
C SER A 722 -29.15 -57.54 21.00
N ALA A 723 -28.53 -57.09 22.10
CA ALA A 723 -28.45 -57.86 23.35
C ALA A 723 -29.82 -58.02 24.04
N TYR A 724 -30.73 -57.04 23.90
CA TYR A 724 -32.10 -57.14 24.46
C TYR A 724 -33.04 -58.04 23.65
N LYS A 725 -32.83 -58.21 22.34
CA LYS A 725 -33.63 -59.12 21.49
C LYS A 725 -33.23 -60.59 21.56
N ILE A 726 -32.05 -60.92 22.08
CA ILE A 726 -31.63 -62.32 22.31
C ILE A 726 -32.10 -62.84 23.68
N ILE A 727 -32.53 -61.95 24.59
CA ILE A 727 -33.04 -62.32 25.93
C ILE A 727 -34.59 -62.35 25.97
N THR A 728 -35.28 -62.03 24.87
CA THR A 728 -36.77 -62.03 24.81
C THR A 728 -37.36 -62.74 23.59
N ASN A 729 -36.80 -63.90 23.22
CA ASN A 729 -37.52 -64.94 22.48
C ASN A 729 -37.17 -66.33 23.01
#